data_AF-A0A8H6G4D7-F1
#
_entry.id   AF-A0A8H6G4D7-F1
#
_cell.length_a   1.000
_cell.length_b   1.000
_cell.length_c   1.000
_cell.angle_alpha   90.00
_cell.angle_beta   90.00
_cell.angle_gamma   90.00
#
_symmetry.space_group_name_H-M   'P 1'
#
loop_
_entity.id
_entity.type
_entity.pdbx_description
1 polymer ?
#
loop_
_entity_poly.entity_id
_entity_poly.type
_entity_poly.pdbx_seq_one_letter_code
_entity_poly.pdbx_strand_id
1 'polypeptide(L)'
;MPEPTTYGFPRTSFDPSTLPDFDTEFIDKADIDEFAKALNAPETSPVVALNDWRPVHQRVKRKRARPRKKLRRTTDETREGFVYSILKWPLLLVVSGWILFLTCSYLITRLYIYGYERMVTWRGQRQKLRHNLRSKTKYQDWRIAAQELDDHLGNEQWKQTDDYAYYDHTTVNKVKEQLKVGRTLAKSQEQIKGKLSREAVDKLRSLVEACVKNNFVGVENSRLYSETYYGTKSLAQEFVDELHSSLQYLLQSSQLSQSEKYSLAKHLHTNFGRTAFCLSGGASFAWYHFGVARALLDASLLPDVITGTSGGALVAALLATRTDRELQSLLVPALAYHINACEDTFLTWAPRWWRTGARFDSLEWARHCSWWARGSTTFREAYERTGRILNVSCVPSDPYSPTILANYLTAPDCVIWSAVLASAAVPGILNPVVLMMKKPNGTLTPYSFGHKWKDGSLRTDIPLKALNLHFGVNFSVVSQVNPHINLFFFSSRGAVGRPVTHRRGRGWRGGYLGSAVETYLKLELQKFIKISKHLELLPRPLGQDWSGIWLQQFSGTITIWPRSRISDFWYILSDPTPERLARMLLVGQQSTFPKLLFIENRIKIERLIEEGLLLGGSGKANGEGMVLRDRQSMHMHGQAVRSSAEPSTEGEDERSHREKEDRRASVVEELKRQGSIFHDDSEIDGEDTGMSEDETAVALENGHDKEE
;
A
#
# COMPACT_ATOMS: atom_id res chain seq x y z
N MET A 1 18.65 30.52 26.76
CA MET A 1 19.27 29.35 26.09
C MET A 1 18.16 28.55 25.43
N PRO A 2 18.34 27.97 24.23
CA PRO A 2 17.37 27.02 23.72
C PRO A 2 17.25 25.85 24.71
N GLU A 3 16.02 25.48 25.08
CA GLU A 3 15.80 24.37 26.00
C GLU A 3 16.42 23.07 25.44
N PRO A 4 16.94 22.19 26.32
CA PRO A 4 17.48 20.91 25.88
C PRO A 4 16.37 20.08 25.22
N THR A 5 16.52 19.86 23.91
CA THR A 5 15.61 19.01 23.14
C THR A 5 16.06 17.55 23.22
N THR A 6 15.12 16.65 23.46
CA THR A 6 15.37 15.21 23.45
C THR A 6 14.87 14.68 22.11
N TYR A 7 15.80 14.17 21.27
CA TYR A 7 15.49 13.74 19.90
C TYR A 7 14.84 14.83 19.01
N GLY A 8 15.12 16.11 19.28
CA GLY A 8 14.54 17.24 18.53
C GLY A 8 13.15 17.68 19.02
N PHE A 9 12.63 17.05 20.08
CA PHE A 9 11.35 17.41 20.69
C PHE A 9 11.56 18.24 21.98
N PRO A 10 10.74 19.28 22.22
CA PRO A 10 10.78 20.06 23.46
C PRO A 10 10.26 19.24 24.65
N ARG A 11 10.67 19.56 25.88
CA ARG A 11 10.25 18.81 27.08
C ARG A 11 8.73 18.79 27.28
N THR A 12 8.04 19.86 26.91
CA THR A 12 6.58 19.97 26.96
C THR A 12 5.87 18.90 26.12
N SER A 13 6.47 18.45 25.01
CA SER A 13 5.87 17.43 24.14
C SER A 13 5.89 16.00 24.72
N PHE A 14 6.53 15.81 25.88
CA PHE A 14 6.50 14.56 26.64
C PHE A 14 5.39 14.54 27.69
N ASP A 15 4.74 15.68 27.96
CA ASP A 15 3.69 15.78 28.97
C ASP A 15 2.34 15.32 28.38
N PRO A 16 1.66 14.33 29.00
CA PRO A 16 0.36 13.83 28.52
C PRO A 16 -0.73 14.90 28.48
N SER A 17 -0.66 15.93 29.36
CA SER A 17 -1.64 17.01 29.39
C SER A 17 -1.67 17.87 28.12
N THR A 18 -0.63 17.77 27.28
CA THR A 18 -0.55 18.48 26.00
C THR A 18 -1.31 17.78 24.87
N LEU A 19 -1.72 16.53 25.07
CA LEU A 19 -2.44 15.77 24.05
C LEU A 19 -3.92 16.19 24.02
N PRO A 20 -4.47 16.55 22.85
CA PRO A 20 -5.89 16.80 22.74
C PRO A 20 -6.67 15.51 22.96
N ASP A 21 -7.81 15.61 23.65
CA ASP A 21 -8.72 14.51 23.96
C ASP A 21 -8.07 13.34 24.73
N PHE A 22 -7.04 13.61 25.55
CA PHE A 22 -6.32 12.58 26.32
C PHE A 22 -7.27 11.78 27.24
N ASP A 23 -8.08 12.47 28.05
CA ASP A 23 -9.00 11.83 29.00
C ASP A 23 -10.37 11.46 28.39
N THR A 24 -10.52 11.58 27.07
CA THR A 24 -11.83 11.41 26.42
C THR A 24 -12.05 9.95 26.01
N GLU A 25 -12.99 9.28 26.68
CA GLU A 25 -13.53 8.00 26.20
C GLU A 25 -14.56 8.23 25.10
N PHE A 26 -14.21 7.88 23.86
CA PHE A 26 -15.08 8.08 22.69
C PHE A 26 -16.07 6.94 22.44
N ILE A 27 -16.03 5.87 23.24
CA ILE A 27 -16.81 4.65 23.00
C ILE A 27 -17.92 4.48 24.03
N ASP A 28 -19.13 4.24 23.54
CA ASP A 28 -20.27 3.93 24.39
C ASP A 28 -20.22 2.47 24.87
N LYS A 29 -20.63 2.22 26.12
CA LYS A 29 -20.68 0.85 26.67
C LYS A 29 -21.60 -0.07 25.86
N ALA A 30 -22.70 0.48 25.33
CA ALA A 30 -23.66 -0.26 24.50
C ALA A 30 -23.03 -0.82 23.22
N ASP A 31 -22.11 -0.08 22.60
CA ASP A 31 -21.42 -0.52 21.38
C ASP A 31 -20.52 -1.73 21.64
N ILE A 32 -19.84 -1.74 22.79
CA ILE A 32 -18.98 -2.84 23.22
C ILE A 32 -19.81 -4.06 23.57
N ASP A 33 -20.96 -3.88 24.20
CA ASP A 33 -21.87 -4.97 24.54
C ASP A 33 -22.43 -5.64 23.27
N GLU A 34 -22.80 -4.87 22.25
CA GLU A 34 -23.20 -5.41 20.95
C GLU A 34 -22.05 -6.14 20.24
N PHE A 35 -20.83 -5.61 20.34
CA PHE A 35 -19.65 -6.29 19.82
C PHE A 35 -19.38 -7.62 20.55
N ALA A 36 -19.51 -7.65 21.88
CA ALA A 36 -19.38 -8.86 22.68
C ALA A 36 -20.45 -9.90 22.31
N LYS A 37 -21.69 -9.47 22.05
CA LYS A 37 -22.76 -10.35 21.54
C LYS A 37 -22.40 -10.91 20.17
N ALA A 38 -21.89 -10.09 19.26
CA ALA A 38 -21.50 -10.50 17.91
C ALA A 38 -20.34 -11.49 17.91
N LEU A 39 -19.32 -11.30 18.75
CA LEU A 39 -18.18 -12.21 18.88
C LEU A 39 -18.58 -13.62 19.37
N ASN A 40 -19.55 -13.65 20.30
CA ASN A 40 -20.07 -14.88 20.90
C ASN A 40 -21.19 -15.53 20.09
N ALA A 41 -21.72 -14.84 19.08
CA ALA A 41 -22.73 -15.40 18.20
C ALA A 41 -22.17 -16.65 17.48
N PRO A 42 -22.95 -17.73 17.36
CA PRO A 42 -22.53 -18.89 16.59
C PRO A 42 -22.31 -18.48 15.13
N GLU A 43 -21.20 -18.92 14.52
CA GLU A 43 -21.00 -18.77 13.08
C GLU A 43 -22.23 -19.31 12.36
N THR A 44 -22.77 -18.53 11.42
CA THR A 44 -24.00 -18.87 10.72
C THR A 44 -23.92 -20.28 10.20
N SER A 45 -24.90 -21.11 10.57
CA SER A 45 -25.02 -22.45 10.00
C SER A 45 -25.01 -22.32 8.48
N PRO A 46 -24.26 -23.17 7.76
CA PRO A 46 -24.34 -23.18 6.29
C PRO A 46 -25.81 -23.21 5.91
N VAL A 47 -26.19 -22.43 4.90
CA VAL A 47 -27.53 -22.46 4.34
C VAL A 47 -27.72 -23.86 3.77
N VAL A 48 -28.17 -24.78 4.62
CA VAL A 48 -28.64 -26.07 4.18
C VAL A 48 -29.94 -25.74 3.50
N ALA A 49 -29.97 -25.86 2.17
CA ALA A 49 -31.21 -25.90 1.44
C ALA A 49 -32.10 -26.92 2.16
N LEU A 50 -33.12 -26.42 2.85
CA LEU A 50 -34.18 -27.27 3.35
C LEU A 50 -34.84 -27.80 2.08
N ASN A 51 -34.47 -29.02 1.68
CA ASN A 51 -35.20 -29.69 0.60
C ASN A 51 -36.69 -29.65 0.96
N ASP A 52 -37.49 -29.00 0.12
CA ASP A 52 -38.96 -28.89 0.26
C ASP A 52 -39.67 -30.25 0.30
N TRP A 53 -38.93 -31.32 0.01
CA TRP A 53 -39.40 -32.71 -0.01
C TRP A 53 -39.36 -33.43 1.35
N ARG A 54 -39.21 -32.71 2.48
CA ARG A 54 -39.30 -33.35 3.80
C ARG A 54 -40.75 -33.67 4.15
N PRO A 55 -41.13 -34.95 4.41
CA PRO A 55 -42.50 -35.29 4.73
C PRO A 55 -42.95 -34.59 6.02
N VAL A 56 -44.10 -33.90 5.93
CA VAL A 56 -44.66 -32.94 6.91
C VAL A 56 -45.01 -33.58 8.28
N HIS A 57 -44.96 -34.90 8.42
CA HIS A 57 -45.40 -35.62 9.63
C HIS A 57 -44.38 -36.62 10.20
N GLN A 58 -43.13 -36.21 10.39
CA GLN A 58 -42.20 -37.00 11.18
C GLN A 58 -42.43 -36.77 12.70
N ARG A 59 -42.92 -37.79 13.42
CA ARG A 59 -43.02 -37.76 14.89
C ARG A 59 -41.64 -37.51 15.51
N VAL A 60 -41.42 -36.31 16.04
CA VAL A 60 -40.19 -35.94 16.75
C VAL A 60 -40.17 -36.60 18.13
N LYS A 61 -39.55 -37.78 18.25
CA LYS A 61 -39.14 -38.29 19.56
C LYS A 61 -38.04 -37.37 20.10
N ARG A 62 -38.31 -36.67 21.21
CA ARG A 62 -37.33 -35.89 21.98
C ARG A 62 -36.18 -36.80 22.43
N LYS A 63 -35.13 -36.92 21.62
CA LYS A 63 -33.85 -37.46 22.08
C LYS A 63 -33.17 -36.38 22.92
N ARG A 64 -32.75 -36.76 24.15
CA ARG A 64 -31.96 -35.91 25.05
C ARG A 64 -30.85 -35.19 24.27
N ALA A 65 -30.72 -33.89 24.48
CA ALA A 65 -29.73 -33.04 23.85
C ALA A 65 -28.33 -33.61 24.09
N ARG A 66 -27.77 -34.30 23.09
CA ARG A 66 -26.34 -34.60 23.08
C ARG A 66 -25.61 -33.29 22.80
N PRO A 67 -24.48 -33.00 23.48
CA PRO A 67 -23.69 -31.83 23.15
C PRO A 67 -23.37 -31.86 21.66
N ARG A 68 -23.67 -30.77 20.95
CA ARG A 68 -23.39 -30.62 19.52
C ARG A 68 -21.90 -30.94 19.30
N LYS A 69 -21.60 -32.09 18.67
CA LYS A 69 -20.24 -32.38 18.21
C LYS A 69 -19.84 -31.23 17.29
N LYS A 70 -18.71 -30.57 17.60
CA LYS A 70 -18.11 -29.57 16.70
C LYS A 70 -18.06 -30.17 15.30
N LEU A 71 -18.56 -29.44 14.30
CA LEU A 71 -18.50 -29.88 12.90
C LEU A 71 -17.05 -30.27 12.58
N ARG A 72 -16.85 -31.52 12.17
CA ARG A 72 -15.55 -31.93 11.62
C ARG A 72 -15.36 -31.14 10.33
N ARG A 73 -14.34 -30.29 10.30
CA ARG A 73 -13.81 -29.67 9.08
C ARG A 73 -13.68 -30.78 8.02
N THR A 74 -14.18 -30.53 6.81
CA THR A 74 -14.00 -31.44 5.69
C THR A 74 -12.51 -31.76 5.55
N THR A 75 -12.18 -33.04 5.41
CA THR A 75 -10.80 -33.49 5.25
C THR A 75 -10.31 -33.08 3.86
N ASP A 76 -9.09 -32.55 3.80
CA ASP A 76 -8.49 -32.03 2.58
C ASP A 76 -7.99 -33.22 1.75
N GLU A 77 -8.77 -33.65 0.75
CA GLU A 77 -8.52 -34.87 -0.05
C GLU A 77 -7.16 -34.85 -0.77
N THR A 78 -6.64 -33.65 -1.07
CA THR A 78 -5.33 -33.46 -1.74
C THR A 78 -4.14 -33.95 -0.92
N ARG A 79 -4.30 -34.09 0.41
CA ARG A 79 -3.25 -34.46 1.36
C ARG A 79 -3.25 -35.93 1.73
N GLU A 80 -4.11 -36.74 1.10
CA GLU A 80 -4.36 -38.14 1.48
C GLU A 80 -3.54 -39.17 0.67
N GLY A 81 -2.47 -38.73 0.00
CA GLY A 81 -1.51 -39.64 -0.64
C GLY A 81 -0.57 -40.30 0.37
N PHE A 82 -0.50 -41.63 0.38
CA PHE A 82 0.53 -42.38 1.14
C PHE A 82 1.95 -41.89 0.81
N VAL A 83 2.20 -41.63 -0.48
CA VAL A 83 3.45 -41.07 -0.99
C VAL A 83 3.69 -39.65 -0.45
N TYR A 84 2.66 -38.81 -0.41
CA TYR A 84 2.75 -37.46 0.13
C TYR A 84 3.11 -37.50 1.62
N SER A 85 2.44 -38.34 2.42
CA SER A 85 2.71 -38.46 3.86
C SER A 85 4.16 -38.89 4.17
N ILE A 86 4.72 -39.80 3.36
CA ILE A 86 6.09 -40.29 3.53
C ILE A 86 7.14 -39.30 3.02
N LEU A 87 6.96 -38.76 1.81
CA LEU A 87 7.97 -37.91 1.18
C LEU A 87 7.94 -36.46 1.66
N LYS A 88 6.81 -36.00 2.21
CA LYS A 88 6.66 -34.62 2.72
C LYS A 88 7.72 -34.26 3.73
N TRP A 89 7.94 -35.09 4.75
CA TRP A 89 8.83 -34.76 5.86
C TRP A 89 10.31 -34.73 5.45
N PRO A 90 10.85 -35.72 4.72
CA PRO A 90 12.18 -35.64 4.15
C PRO A 90 12.35 -34.43 3.23
N LEU A 91 11.38 -34.18 2.34
CA LEU A 91 11.45 -33.06 1.41
C LEU A 91 11.40 -31.71 2.14
N LEU A 92 10.54 -31.56 3.14
CA LEU A 92 10.47 -30.37 3.99
C LEU A 92 11.79 -30.13 4.72
N LEU A 93 12.44 -31.17 5.25
CA LEU A 93 13.74 -31.05 5.93
C LEU A 93 14.84 -30.62 4.95
N VAL A 94 14.89 -31.20 3.76
CA VAL A 94 15.87 -30.82 2.71
C VAL A 94 15.65 -29.38 2.27
N VAL A 95 14.41 -29.00 1.94
CA VAL A 95 14.08 -27.64 1.50
C VAL A 95 14.32 -26.63 2.61
N SER A 96 13.91 -26.92 3.85
CA SER A 96 14.14 -26.02 4.99
C SER A 96 15.63 -25.89 5.33
N GLY A 97 16.38 -26.99 5.26
CA GLY A 97 17.84 -26.98 5.45
C GLY A 97 18.56 -26.15 4.38
N TRP A 98 18.11 -26.24 3.12
CA TRP A 98 18.64 -25.42 2.04
C TRP A 98 18.27 -23.93 2.19
N ILE A 99 17.03 -23.62 2.56
CA ILE A 99 16.58 -22.25 2.90
C ILE A 99 17.43 -21.67 4.03
N LEU A 100 17.73 -22.46 5.07
CA LEU A 100 18.59 -22.03 6.18
C LEU A 100 20.02 -21.75 5.70
N PHE A 101 20.59 -22.64 4.88
CA PHE A 101 21.91 -22.45 4.28
C PHE A 101 21.99 -21.19 3.42
N LEU A 102 21.00 -20.97 2.54
CA LEU A 102 20.89 -19.77 1.71
C LEU A 102 20.75 -18.50 2.57
N THR A 103 19.96 -18.56 3.64
CA THR A 103 19.78 -17.44 4.58
C THR A 103 21.09 -17.11 5.30
N CYS A 104 21.82 -18.11 5.80
CA CYS A 104 23.14 -17.91 6.41
C CYS A 104 24.14 -17.32 5.41
N SER A 105 24.19 -17.85 4.20
CA SER A 105 25.05 -17.35 3.11
C SER A 105 24.72 -15.89 2.77
N TYR A 106 23.42 -15.56 2.69
CA TYR A 106 22.94 -14.20 2.46
C TYR A 106 23.40 -13.23 3.55
N LEU A 107 23.26 -13.61 4.83
CA LEU A 107 23.71 -12.80 5.96
C LEU A 107 25.22 -12.58 5.97
N ILE A 108 26.01 -13.59 5.59
CA ILE A 108 27.47 -13.47 5.46
C ILE A 108 27.83 -12.49 4.34
N THR A 109 27.23 -12.60 3.16
CA THR A 109 27.44 -11.66 2.05
C THR A 109 27.08 -10.23 2.45
N ARG A 110 25.99 -10.06 3.21
CA ARG A 110 25.59 -8.76 3.77
C ARG A 110 26.59 -8.20 4.77
N LEU A 111 27.12 -9.04 5.66
CA LEU A 111 28.16 -8.64 6.61
C LEU A 111 29.44 -8.23 5.90
N TYR A 112 29.83 -8.96 4.85
CA TYR A 112 30.96 -8.61 3.99
C TYR A 112 30.78 -7.24 3.33
N ILE A 113 29.64 -6.99 2.68
CA ILE A 113 29.35 -5.68 2.05
C ILE A 113 29.36 -4.55 3.09
N TYR A 114 28.76 -4.78 4.27
CA TYR A 114 28.76 -3.80 5.35
C TYR A 114 30.18 -3.49 5.85
N GLY A 115 31.00 -4.52 6.06
CA GLY A 115 32.40 -4.39 6.45
C GLY A 115 33.20 -3.63 5.42
N TYR A 116 33.06 -4.00 4.14
CA TYR A 116 33.71 -3.34 3.01
C TYR A 116 33.34 -1.86 2.92
N GLU A 117 32.04 -1.51 2.97
CA GLU A 117 31.61 -0.10 2.95
C GLU A 117 32.20 0.68 4.13
N ARG A 118 32.10 0.14 5.34
CA ARG A 118 32.58 0.83 6.54
C ARG A 118 34.09 1.02 6.50
N MET A 119 34.82 0.01 6.06
CA MET A 119 36.28 0.07 6.00
C MET A 119 36.79 0.88 4.82
N VAL A 120 36.19 0.84 3.64
CA VAL A 120 36.78 1.44 2.43
C VAL A 120 36.13 2.78 2.08
N THR A 121 34.80 2.87 2.12
CA THR A 121 34.08 4.02 1.56
C THR A 121 33.84 5.13 2.57
N TRP A 122 33.68 4.81 3.85
CA TRP A 122 33.33 5.75 4.92
C TRP A 122 34.54 6.15 5.79
N ARG A 123 35.53 6.80 5.18
CA ARG A 123 36.72 7.35 5.86
C ARG A 123 36.79 8.88 5.80
N GLY A 124 37.51 9.49 6.75
CA GLY A 124 37.87 10.91 6.72
C GLY A 124 36.66 11.86 6.68
N GLN A 125 36.71 12.82 5.75
CA GLN A 125 35.71 13.88 5.63
C GLN A 125 34.31 13.35 5.28
N ARG A 126 34.21 12.34 4.41
CA ARG A 126 32.94 11.74 4.01
C ARG A 126 32.14 11.19 5.20
N GLN A 127 32.84 10.57 6.17
CA GLN A 127 32.21 10.05 7.37
C GLN A 127 31.75 11.17 8.31
N LYS A 128 32.52 12.27 8.43
CA LYS A 128 32.13 13.45 9.21
C LYS A 128 30.86 14.08 8.65
N LEU A 129 30.81 14.32 7.33
CA LEU A 129 29.62 14.87 6.65
C LEU A 129 28.40 13.94 6.78
N ARG A 130 28.59 12.62 6.63
CA ARG A 130 27.51 11.64 6.85
C ARG A 130 26.99 11.65 8.29
N HIS A 131 27.88 11.83 9.27
CA HIS A 131 27.49 11.94 10.67
C HIS A 131 26.72 13.24 10.92
N ASN A 132 27.19 14.36 10.36
CA ASN A 132 26.48 15.64 10.39
C ASN A 132 25.06 15.51 9.82
N LEU A 133 24.91 14.92 8.63
CA LEU A 133 23.62 14.64 7.99
C LEU A 133 22.66 13.84 8.88
N ARG A 134 23.16 12.80 9.56
CA ARG A 134 22.36 11.94 10.45
C ARG A 134 22.01 12.60 11.78
N SER A 135 22.77 13.61 12.20
CA SER A 135 22.53 14.34 13.44
C SER A 135 21.40 15.36 13.33
N LYS A 136 21.04 15.78 12.10
CA LYS A 136 20.01 16.79 11.88
C LYS A 136 18.61 16.24 12.18
N THR A 137 17.84 17.03 12.91
CA THR A 137 16.45 16.72 13.30
C THR A 137 15.44 17.44 12.41
N LYS A 138 15.74 18.66 11.96
CA LYS A 138 14.88 19.46 11.06
C LYS A 138 15.19 19.18 9.59
N TYR A 139 14.15 19.25 8.75
CA TYR A 139 14.28 19.04 7.31
C TYR A 139 15.18 20.08 6.62
N GLN A 140 15.05 21.36 6.97
CA GLN A 140 15.87 22.43 6.37
C GLN A 140 17.37 22.24 6.65
N ASP A 141 17.71 21.96 7.92
CA ASP A 141 19.10 21.68 8.31
C ASP A 141 19.62 20.40 7.64
N TRP A 142 18.76 19.39 7.50
CA TRP A 142 19.08 18.15 6.79
C TRP A 142 19.35 18.40 5.30
N ARG A 143 18.55 19.25 4.64
CA ARG A 143 18.73 19.63 3.22
C ARG A 143 20.08 20.30 3.00
N ILE A 144 20.47 21.24 3.85
CA ILE A 144 21.78 21.92 3.76
C ILE A 144 22.92 20.90 3.92
N ALA A 145 22.82 20.02 4.92
CA ALA A 145 23.83 18.98 5.13
C ALA A 145 23.88 17.95 3.99
N ALA A 146 22.75 17.69 3.32
CA ALA A 146 22.67 16.80 2.17
C ALA A 146 23.35 17.41 0.95
N GLN A 147 23.12 18.71 0.71
CA GLN A 147 23.78 19.48 -0.36
C GLN A 147 25.29 19.52 -0.15
N GLU A 148 25.76 19.82 1.07
CA GLU A 148 27.20 19.81 1.40
C GLU A 148 27.86 18.44 1.12
N LEU A 149 27.12 17.35 1.40
CA LEU A 149 27.58 15.99 1.10
C LEU A 149 27.58 15.69 -0.40
N ASP A 150 26.56 16.15 -1.14
CA ASP A 150 26.47 16.00 -2.60
C ASP A 150 27.59 16.79 -3.32
N ASP A 151 27.89 18.01 -2.86
CA ASP A 151 28.99 18.85 -3.37
C ASP A 151 30.33 18.16 -3.19
N HIS A 152 30.59 17.62 -2.00
CA HIS A 152 31.83 16.88 -1.72
C HIS A 152 31.97 15.61 -2.57
N LEU A 153 30.86 14.96 -2.93
CA LEU A 153 30.87 13.75 -3.75
C LEU A 153 30.92 14.03 -5.26
N GLY A 154 30.74 15.29 -5.67
CA GLY A 154 30.63 15.68 -7.08
C GLY A 154 29.26 15.34 -7.71
N ASN A 155 28.25 15.09 -6.87
CA ASN A 155 26.91 14.73 -7.33
C ASN A 155 26.18 15.94 -7.95
N GLU A 156 26.56 17.17 -7.59
CA GLU A 156 25.97 18.38 -8.17
C GLU A 156 26.32 18.52 -9.66
N GLN A 157 27.54 18.18 -10.05
CA GLN A 157 27.95 18.14 -11.47
C GLN A 157 27.07 17.15 -12.27
N TRP A 158 26.73 16.02 -11.66
CA TRP A 158 25.83 15.05 -12.28
C TRP A 158 24.41 15.60 -12.49
N LYS A 159 23.91 16.48 -11.62
CA LYS A 159 22.59 17.11 -11.80
C LYS A 159 22.54 18.03 -13.02
N GLN A 160 23.65 18.73 -13.27
CA GLN A 160 23.80 19.66 -14.40
C GLN A 160 23.98 18.95 -15.74
N THR A 161 24.53 17.74 -15.75
CA THR A 161 24.58 16.92 -16.97
C THR A 161 23.18 16.40 -17.30
N ASP A 162 22.66 16.71 -18.48
CA ASP A 162 21.31 16.26 -18.87
C ASP A 162 21.29 14.75 -19.14
N ASP A 163 22.33 14.21 -19.77
CA ASP A 163 22.35 12.81 -20.22
C ASP A 163 22.19 11.80 -19.07
N TYR A 164 21.26 10.86 -19.27
CA TYR A 164 21.10 9.68 -18.42
C TYR A 164 20.28 8.61 -19.13
N ALA A 165 20.54 7.34 -18.81
CA ALA A 165 19.95 6.21 -19.52
C ALA A 165 18.47 5.93 -19.18
N TYR A 166 17.98 6.43 -18.06
CA TYR A 166 16.66 6.05 -17.51
C TYR A 166 15.56 7.09 -17.74
N TYR A 167 15.84 8.12 -18.54
CA TYR A 167 14.85 9.09 -19.03
C TYR A 167 15.32 9.66 -20.37
N ASP A 168 14.39 9.99 -21.25
CA ASP A 168 14.73 10.62 -22.54
C ASP A 168 14.80 12.15 -22.39
N HIS A 169 16.02 12.59 -22.06
CA HIS A 169 16.39 13.99 -21.90
C HIS A 169 16.13 14.83 -23.17
N THR A 170 16.25 14.25 -24.37
CA THR A 170 16.08 14.99 -25.62
C THR A 170 14.63 15.43 -25.80
N THR A 171 13.69 14.52 -25.54
CA THR A 171 12.25 14.80 -25.60
C THR A 171 11.84 15.72 -24.46
N VAL A 172 12.33 15.49 -23.24
CA VAL A 172 12.03 16.38 -22.09
C VAL A 172 12.47 17.82 -22.37
N ASN A 173 13.67 18.03 -22.93
CA ASN A 173 14.15 19.37 -23.23
C ASN A 173 13.32 20.05 -24.33
N LYS A 174 12.99 19.33 -25.41
CA LYS A 174 12.11 19.84 -26.48
C LYS A 174 10.74 20.24 -25.96
N VAL A 175 10.11 19.37 -25.16
CA VAL A 175 8.78 19.59 -24.59
C VAL A 175 8.80 20.76 -23.60
N LYS A 176 9.83 20.85 -22.75
CA LYS A 176 10.02 21.99 -21.83
C LYS A 176 10.04 23.31 -22.60
N GLU A 177 10.84 23.42 -23.65
CA GLU A 177 10.90 24.63 -24.48
C GLU A 177 9.56 24.93 -25.17
N GLN A 178 8.87 23.90 -25.69
CA GLN A 178 7.54 24.07 -26.29
C GLN A 178 6.48 24.54 -25.28
N LEU A 179 6.48 24.01 -24.06
CA LEU A 179 5.58 24.46 -22.98
C LEU A 179 5.84 25.93 -22.63
N LYS A 180 7.12 26.30 -22.50
CA LYS A 180 7.54 27.67 -22.19
C LYS A 180 7.13 28.65 -23.29
N VAL A 181 7.42 28.33 -24.56
CA VAL A 181 7.01 29.13 -25.72
C VAL A 181 5.49 29.22 -25.78
N GLY A 182 4.77 28.10 -25.68
CA GLY A 182 3.31 28.06 -25.69
C GLY A 182 2.68 28.92 -24.59
N ARG A 183 3.21 28.86 -23.36
CA ARG A 183 2.76 29.68 -22.23
C ARG A 183 3.00 31.17 -22.46
N THR A 184 4.17 31.56 -22.98
CA THR A 184 4.46 32.98 -23.25
C THR A 184 3.59 33.56 -24.36
N LEU A 185 3.33 32.78 -25.42
CA LEU A 185 2.43 33.17 -26.50
C LEU A 185 0.98 33.28 -26.04
N ALA A 186 0.51 32.32 -25.24
CA ALA A 186 -0.84 32.38 -24.69
C ALA A 186 -1.04 33.62 -23.81
N LYS A 187 -0.04 33.94 -22.97
CA LYS A 187 -0.06 35.15 -22.11
C LYS A 187 -0.09 36.44 -22.92
N SER A 188 0.73 36.55 -23.96
CA SER A 188 0.75 37.77 -24.78
C SER A 188 -0.58 37.97 -25.53
N GLN A 189 -1.19 36.88 -26.00
CA GLN A 189 -2.51 36.93 -26.64
C GLN A 189 -3.64 37.30 -25.65
N GLU A 190 -3.55 36.92 -24.38
CA GLU A 190 -4.54 37.33 -23.37
C GLU A 190 -4.52 38.84 -23.11
N GLN A 191 -3.34 39.47 -23.19
CA GLN A 191 -3.19 40.92 -23.01
C GLN A 191 -3.72 41.72 -24.19
N ILE A 192 -3.63 41.17 -25.40
CA ILE A 192 -4.14 41.81 -26.62
C ILE A 192 -5.65 41.55 -26.68
N LYS A 193 -6.43 42.41 -26.01
CA LYS A 193 -7.91 42.38 -26.02
C LYS A 193 -8.47 42.67 -27.43
N GLY A 194 -8.54 41.63 -28.25
CA GLY A 194 -9.16 41.73 -29.58
C GLY A 194 -9.19 40.38 -30.28
N LYS A 195 -10.23 39.57 -30.00
CA LYS A 195 -10.77 38.44 -30.79
C LYS A 195 -9.83 37.56 -31.65
N LEU A 196 -8.53 37.50 -31.39
CA LEU A 196 -7.56 36.78 -32.23
C LEU A 196 -6.91 35.62 -31.47
N SER A 197 -7.22 34.44 -31.99
CA SER A 197 -6.57 33.14 -31.81
C SER A 197 -6.59 32.51 -30.41
N ARG A 198 -7.54 31.59 -30.20
CA ARG A 198 -7.47 30.55 -29.15
C ARG A 198 -6.39 29.50 -29.42
N GLU A 199 -5.79 29.52 -30.60
CA GLU A 199 -4.93 28.46 -31.11
C GLU A 199 -3.70 28.23 -30.22
N ALA A 200 -3.10 29.28 -29.65
CA ALA A 200 -1.94 29.08 -28.77
C ALA A 200 -2.32 28.43 -27.44
N VAL A 201 -3.49 28.76 -26.90
CA VAL A 201 -4.03 28.16 -25.66
C VAL A 201 -4.41 26.72 -25.91
N ASP A 202 -5.05 26.42 -27.04
CA ASP A 202 -5.45 25.07 -27.43
C ASP A 202 -4.22 24.19 -27.70
N LYS A 203 -3.16 24.74 -28.32
CA LYS A 203 -1.86 24.08 -28.46
C LYS A 203 -1.19 23.82 -27.10
N LEU A 204 -1.20 24.80 -26.20
CA LEU A 204 -0.66 24.61 -24.86
C LEU A 204 -1.43 23.53 -24.10
N ARG A 205 -2.76 23.54 -24.22
CA ARG A 205 -3.65 22.53 -23.63
C ARG A 205 -3.32 21.13 -24.15
N SER A 206 -3.20 20.94 -25.47
CA SER A 206 -2.90 19.63 -26.04
C SER A 206 -1.51 19.14 -25.64
N LEU A 207 -0.52 20.04 -25.53
CA LEU A 207 0.80 19.71 -24.99
C LEU A 207 0.72 19.26 -23.54
N VAL A 208 0.01 19.98 -22.67
CA VAL A 208 -0.17 19.59 -21.27
C VAL A 208 -0.89 18.24 -21.15
N GLU A 209 -1.94 18.00 -21.94
CA GLU A 209 -2.64 16.71 -22.00
C GLU A 209 -1.71 15.55 -22.42
N ALA A 210 -0.75 15.81 -23.30
CA ALA A 210 0.24 14.81 -23.70
C ALA A 210 1.30 14.54 -22.61
N CYS A 211 1.68 15.57 -21.85
CA CYS A 211 2.75 15.51 -20.84
C CYS A 211 2.28 14.95 -19.49
N VAL A 212 1.05 15.24 -19.08
CA VAL A 212 0.50 14.84 -17.77
C VAL A 212 -0.01 13.40 -17.87
N LYS A 213 0.94 12.46 -17.84
CA LYS A 213 0.73 11.01 -17.82
C LYS A 213 1.57 10.40 -16.72
N ASN A 214 1.19 9.21 -16.26
CA ASN A 214 2.02 8.46 -15.31
C ASN A 214 3.42 8.19 -15.88
N ASN A 215 4.47 8.60 -15.15
CA ASN A 215 5.87 8.46 -15.54
C ASN A 215 6.22 8.91 -16.98
N PHE A 216 5.74 10.09 -17.39
CA PHE A 216 6.05 10.67 -18.70
C PHE A 216 7.57 10.70 -18.97
N VAL A 217 7.99 10.02 -20.04
CA VAL A 217 9.38 10.00 -20.56
C VAL A 217 10.42 9.56 -19.50
N GLY A 218 9.99 8.87 -18.44
CA GLY A 218 10.87 8.39 -17.36
C GLY A 218 11.27 9.44 -16.32
N VAL A 219 10.64 10.63 -16.31
CA VAL A 219 10.96 11.72 -15.35
C VAL A 219 10.70 11.31 -13.89
N GLU A 220 9.76 10.38 -13.66
CA GLU A 220 9.41 9.87 -12.33
C GLU A 220 10.16 8.57 -11.99
N ASN A 221 11.22 8.22 -12.73
CA ASN A 221 11.98 7.03 -12.44
C ASN A 221 12.74 7.17 -11.11
N SER A 222 12.52 6.25 -10.17
CA SER A 222 13.20 6.21 -8.87
C SER A 222 14.73 6.22 -8.97
N ARG A 223 15.30 5.72 -10.09
CA ARG A 223 16.75 5.70 -10.36
C ARG A 223 17.36 7.09 -10.61
N LEU A 224 16.56 8.08 -11.00
CA LEU A 224 17.02 9.47 -11.09
C LEU A 224 17.26 10.04 -9.70
N TYR A 225 16.34 9.77 -8.77
CA TYR A 225 16.41 10.26 -7.41
C TYR A 225 17.34 9.44 -6.51
N SER A 226 17.91 8.32 -7.00
CA SER A 226 18.86 7.53 -6.21
C SER A 226 20.30 8.03 -6.29
N GLU A 227 20.68 8.83 -7.29
CA GLU A 227 22.09 9.22 -7.51
C GLU A 227 22.56 10.38 -6.62
N THR A 228 21.64 11.13 -6.01
CA THR A 228 21.94 12.27 -5.12
C THR A 228 21.29 12.07 -3.75
N TYR A 229 21.81 12.74 -2.71
CA TYR A 229 21.14 12.76 -1.41
C TYR A 229 19.93 13.68 -1.41
N TYR A 230 20.03 14.82 -2.09
CA TYR A 230 18.95 15.77 -2.28
C TYR A 230 18.89 16.24 -3.73
N GLY A 231 17.74 16.09 -4.38
CA GLY A 231 17.54 16.54 -5.75
C GLY A 231 17.28 15.43 -6.76
N THR A 232 17.11 15.88 -8.00
CA THR A 232 17.18 15.09 -9.22
C THR A 232 17.98 15.89 -10.26
N LYS A 233 17.97 15.47 -11.52
CA LYS A 233 18.54 16.25 -12.65
C LYS A 233 17.89 17.63 -12.75
N SER A 234 18.68 18.65 -13.08
CA SER A 234 18.19 20.02 -13.27
C SER A 234 17.09 20.08 -14.34
N LEU A 235 17.32 19.43 -15.49
CA LEU A 235 16.36 19.36 -16.59
C LEU A 235 15.00 18.75 -16.18
N ALA A 236 15.03 17.69 -15.38
CA ALA A 236 13.80 17.04 -14.88
C ALA A 236 13.03 17.96 -13.93
N GLN A 237 13.74 18.68 -13.05
CA GLN A 237 13.12 19.65 -12.14
C GLN A 237 12.52 20.84 -12.90
N GLU A 238 13.26 21.41 -13.86
CA GLU A 238 12.78 22.51 -14.70
C GLU A 238 11.53 22.12 -15.49
N PHE A 239 11.48 20.89 -16.03
CA PHE A 239 10.31 20.39 -16.73
C PHE A 239 9.08 20.31 -15.81
N VAL A 240 9.22 19.76 -14.60
CA VAL A 240 8.12 19.69 -13.62
C VAL A 240 7.64 21.10 -13.24
N ASP A 241 8.56 22.05 -13.05
CA ASP A 241 8.24 23.43 -12.69
C ASP A 241 7.55 24.20 -13.84
N GLU A 242 7.98 23.99 -15.08
CA GLU A 242 7.35 24.59 -16.26
C GLU A 242 5.98 23.95 -16.55
N LEU A 243 5.83 22.64 -16.37
CA LEU A 243 4.57 21.92 -16.49
C LEU A 243 3.54 22.43 -15.46
N HIS A 244 3.96 22.56 -14.20
CA HIS A 244 3.14 23.15 -13.15
C HIS A 244 2.72 24.58 -13.50
N SER A 245 3.67 25.42 -13.94
CA SER A 245 3.39 26.82 -14.33
C SER A 245 2.45 26.93 -15.52
N SER A 246 2.54 26.00 -16.48
CA SER A 246 1.68 25.93 -17.66
C SER A 246 0.27 25.49 -17.29
N LEU A 247 0.13 24.45 -16.46
CA LEU A 247 -1.15 23.97 -15.96
C LEU A 247 -1.85 25.03 -15.12
N GLN A 248 -1.12 25.68 -14.20
CA GLN A 248 -1.65 26.76 -13.38
C GLN A 248 -2.18 27.92 -14.24
N TYR A 249 -1.46 28.28 -15.31
CA TYR A 249 -1.91 29.29 -16.26
C TYR A 249 -3.20 28.87 -16.98
N LEU A 250 -3.31 27.62 -17.47
CA LEU A 250 -4.52 27.12 -18.14
C LEU A 250 -5.75 27.17 -17.21
N LEU A 251 -5.59 26.86 -15.93
CA LEU A 251 -6.68 26.91 -14.95
C LEU A 251 -7.11 28.35 -14.63
N GLN A 252 -6.17 29.30 -14.60
CA GLN A 252 -6.45 30.71 -14.28
C GLN A 252 -6.88 31.55 -15.49
N SER A 253 -6.48 31.16 -16.70
CA SER A 253 -6.72 31.94 -17.91
C SER A 253 -8.20 32.22 -18.16
N SER A 254 -8.52 33.44 -18.57
CA SER A 254 -9.88 33.83 -18.96
C SER A 254 -10.27 33.34 -20.37
N GLN A 255 -9.30 32.82 -21.12
CA GLN A 255 -9.47 32.38 -22.50
C GLN A 255 -10.24 31.05 -22.61
N LEU A 256 -10.22 30.23 -21.55
CA LEU A 256 -10.94 28.97 -21.46
C LEU A 256 -12.23 29.10 -20.66
N SER A 257 -13.30 28.48 -21.16
CA SER A 257 -14.55 28.36 -20.41
C SER A 257 -14.39 27.45 -19.19
N GLN A 258 -15.26 27.62 -18.20
CA GLN A 258 -15.22 26.80 -16.98
C GLN A 258 -15.45 25.30 -17.25
N SER A 259 -16.29 24.99 -18.25
CA SER A 259 -16.54 23.61 -18.69
C SER A 259 -15.32 22.97 -19.35
N GLU A 260 -14.55 23.73 -20.14
CA GLU A 260 -13.32 23.24 -20.77
C GLU A 260 -12.23 22.98 -19.72
N LYS A 261 -12.09 23.87 -18.75
CA LYS A 261 -11.17 23.70 -17.60
C LYS A 261 -11.52 22.44 -16.81
N TYR A 262 -12.80 22.22 -16.53
CA TYR A 262 -13.26 21.01 -15.85
C TYR A 262 -12.98 19.74 -16.66
N SER A 263 -13.26 19.77 -17.96
CA SER A 263 -13.02 18.63 -18.87
C SER A 263 -11.53 18.28 -18.93
N LEU A 264 -10.67 19.31 -19.07
CA LEU A 264 -9.22 19.17 -19.00
C LEU A 264 -8.81 18.55 -17.67
N ALA A 265 -9.19 19.14 -16.53
CA ALA A 265 -8.81 18.63 -15.22
C ALA A 265 -9.28 17.19 -14.98
N LYS A 266 -10.48 16.83 -15.46
CA LYS A 266 -11.00 15.45 -15.41
C LYS A 266 -10.16 14.49 -16.25
N HIS A 267 -9.78 14.88 -17.46
CA HIS A 267 -8.92 14.07 -18.32
C HIS A 267 -7.53 13.88 -17.71
N LEU A 268 -6.93 14.97 -17.20
CA LEU A 268 -5.64 14.94 -16.53
C LEU A 268 -5.66 14.06 -15.28
N HIS A 269 -6.73 14.13 -14.47
CA HIS A 269 -6.88 13.31 -13.27
C HIS A 269 -6.88 11.82 -13.57
N THR A 270 -7.62 11.38 -14.60
CA THR A 270 -7.67 9.98 -15.02
C THR A 270 -6.32 9.47 -15.53
N ASN A 271 -5.58 10.29 -16.29
CA ASN A 271 -4.30 9.89 -16.89
C ASN A 271 -3.12 9.94 -15.92
N PHE A 272 -3.09 10.96 -15.06
CA PHE A 272 -2.05 11.09 -14.06
C PHE A 272 -2.25 10.04 -12.97
N GLY A 273 -3.48 9.91 -12.46
CA GLY A 273 -3.81 9.07 -11.31
C GLY A 273 -3.41 9.72 -9.98
N ARG A 274 -3.79 9.07 -8.88
CA ARG A 274 -3.62 9.60 -7.52
C ARG A 274 -2.41 9.04 -6.79
N THR A 275 -1.95 9.77 -5.78
CA THR A 275 -0.94 9.31 -4.83
C THR A 275 -1.57 8.64 -3.62
N ALA A 276 -1.09 7.46 -3.24
CA ALA A 276 -1.49 6.79 -2.01
C ALA A 276 -0.35 6.65 -1.01
N PHE A 277 -0.66 6.82 0.27
CA PHE A 277 0.22 6.54 1.39
C PHE A 277 -0.13 5.18 2.02
N CYS A 278 0.79 4.22 1.93
CA CYS A 278 0.57 2.86 2.36
C CYS A 278 1.37 2.50 3.61
N LEU A 279 0.67 2.12 4.67
CA LEU A 279 1.24 1.76 5.97
C LEU A 279 1.19 0.25 6.18
N SER A 280 2.36 -0.39 6.12
CA SER A 280 2.49 -1.83 6.33
C SER A 280 2.34 -2.23 7.80
N GLY A 281 2.00 -3.51 8.02
CA GLY A 281 2.07 -4.16 9.33
C GLY A 281 3.48 -4.18 9.92
N GLY A 282 3.59 -4.66 11.17
CA GLY A 282 4.89 -4.81 11.84
C GLY A 282 4.87 -4.76 13.37
N ALA A 283 3.72 -5.00 14.02
CA ALA A 283 3.55 -4.89 15.47
C ALA A 283 4.09 -3.54 16.01
N SER A 284 4.87 -3.52 17.10
CA SER A 284 5.42 -2.27 17.65
C SER A 284 6.33 -1.49 16.68
N PHE A 285 6.79 -2.07 15.57
CA PHE A 285 7.51 -1.30 14.54
C PHE A 285 6.59 -0.33 13.77
N ALA A 286 5.27 -0.51 13.84
CA ALA A 286 4.29 0.42 13.28
C ALA A 286 4.44 1.85 13.83
N TRP A 287 5.03 2.03 15.02
CA TRP A 287 5.24 3.36 15.61
C TRP A 287 6.24 4.22 14.84
N TYR A 288 7.09 3.63 13.99
CA TYR A 288 7.90 4.39 13.05
C TYR A 288 7.06 5.15 12.01
N HIS A 289 5.85 4.66 11.69
CA HIS A 289 4.94 5.31 10.74
C HIS A 289 4.51 6.69 11.22
N PHE A 290 4.38 6.90 12.54
CA PHE A 290 4.07 8.23 13.06
C PHE A 290 5.14 9.25 12.68
N GLY A 291 6.42 8.85 12.66
CA GLY A 291 7.51 9.72 12.24
C GLY A 291 7.47 10.01 10.74
N VAL A 292 7.13 9.00 9.94
CA VAL A 292 6.97 9.16 8.49
C VAL A 292 5.81 10.09 8.18
N ALA A 293 4.65 9.86 8.79
CA ALA A 293 3.46 10.68 8.66
C ALA A 293 3.72 12.11 9.14
N ARG A 294 4.47 12.28 10.24
CA ARG A 294 4.85 13.60 10.74
C ARG A 294 5.70 14.37 9.74
N ALA A 295 6.69 13.74 9.11
CA ALA A 295 7.51 14.40 8.10
C ALA A 295 6.70 14.79 6.85
N LEU A 296 5.74 13.96 6.42
CA LEU A 296 4.83 14.30 5.33
C LEU A 296 3.89 15.44 5.73
N LEU A 297 3.37 15.42 6.96
CA LEU A 297 2.47 16.45 7.49
C LEU A 297 3.18 17.81 7.64
N ASP A 298 4.39 17.83 8.21
CA ASP A 298 5.19 19.06 8.39
C ASP A 298 5.59 19.68 7.05
N ALA A 299 5.75 18.86 6.00
CA ALA A 299 6.00 19.32 4.64
C ALA A 299 4.72 19.66 3.85
N SER A 300 3.53 19.47 4.46
CA SER A 300 2.24 19.54 3.75
C SER A 300 2.25 18.66 2.50
N LEU A 301 2.66 17.40 2.61
CA LEU A 301 2.74 16.39 1.55
C LEU A 301 2.03 15.08 1.91
N LEU A 302 1.13 15.11 2.91
CA LEU A 302 0.33 13.95 3.27
C LEU A 302 -0.71 13.67 2.17
N PRO A 303 -0.70 12.49 1.53
CA PRO A 303 -1.68 12.14 0.49
C PRO A 303 -3.09 11.89 1.06
N ASP A 304 -4.11 12.11 0.24
CA ASP A 304 -5.52 11.91 0.64
C ASP A 304 -5.90 10.43 0.72
N VAL A 305 -5.32 9.58 -0.12
CA VAL A 305 -5.56 8.13 -0.09
C VAL A 305 -4.60 7.48 0.90
N ILE A 306 -5.11 7.01 2.02
CA ILE A 306 -4.34 6.36 3.08
C ILE A 306 -4.78 4.90 3.19
N THR A 307 -3.84 3.98 3.14
CA THR A 307 -4.11 2.55 3.39
C THR A 307 -3.27 2.05 4.55
N GLY A 308 -3.82 1.13 5.34
CA GLY A 308 -3.11 0.50 6.43
C GLY A 308 -3.51 -0.95 6.63
N THR A 309 -2.54 -1.74 7.08
CA THR A 309 -2.72 -3.15 7.44
C THR A 309 -2.17 -3.41 8.83
N SER A 310 -2.87 -4.19 9.66
CA SER A 310 -2.44 -4.54 11.02
C SER A 310 -2.12 -3.29 11.85
N GLY A 311 -0.95 -3.20 12.49
CA GLY A 311 -0.50 -1.99 13.20
C GLY A 311 -0.46 -0.72 12.34
N GLY A 312 -0.26 -0.84 11.02
CA GLY A 312 -0.38 0.26 10.07
C GLY A 312 -1.80 0.78 9.89
N ALA A 313 -2.82 -0.07 10.05
CA ALA A 313 -4.24 0.31 10.02
C ALA A 313 -4.62 1.20 11.20
N LEU A 314 -4.04 0.96 12.39
CA LEU A 314 -4.22 1.80 13.57
C LEU A 314 -3.71 3.22 13.32
N VAL A 315 -2.50 3.34 12.76
CA VAL A 315 -1.91 4.63 12.39
C VAL A 315 -2.71 5.30 11.27
N ALA A 316 -3.13 4.54 10.26
CA ALA A 316 -3.98 5.05 9.17
C ALA A 316 -5.32 5.60 9.70
N ALA A 317 -5.96 4.92 10.65
CA ALA A 317 -7.20 5.35 11.28
C ALA A 317 -7.03 6.70 12.00
N LEU A 318 -5.93 6.89 12.73
CA LEU A 318 -5.61 8.18 13.35
C LEU A 318 -5.47 9.29 12.29
N LEU A 319 -4.71 9.01 11.22
CA LEU A 319 -4.47 9.98 10.15
C LEU A 319 -5.74 10.34 9.37
N ALA A 320 -6.70 9.43 9.22
CA ALA A 320 -7.91 9.66 8.44
C ALA A 320 -9.07 10.27 9.25
N THR A 321 -9.09 10.10 10.57
CA THR A 321 -10.19 10.60 11.43
C THR A 321 -9.94 12.00 11.99
N ARG A 322 -8.68 12.48 11.95
CA ARG A 322 -8.24 13.76 12.53
C ARG A 322 -7.80 14.75 11.46
N THR A 323 -8.03 16.04 11.71
CA THR A 323 -7.60 17.12 10.80
C THR A 323 -6.09 17.35 10.89
N ASP A 324 -5.48 18.05 9.92
CA ASP A 324 -4.03 18.34 9.94
C ASP A 324 -3.57 19.05 11.22
N ARG A 325 -4.37 19.98 11.74
CA ARG A 325 -4.05 20.72 12.97
C ARG A 325 -4.10 19.82 14.20
N GLU A 326 -5.09 18.94 14.27
CA GLU A 326 -5.19 17.93 15.33
C GLU A 326 -3.99 16.95 15.24
N LEU A 327 -3.63 16.50 14.04
CA LEU A 327 -2.48 15.61 13.86
C LEU A 327 -1.14 16.25 14.25
N GLN A 328 -0.94 17.53 13.96
CA GLN A 328 0.27 18.25 14.36
C GLN A 328 0.43 18.34 15.89
N SER A 329 -0.66 18.34 16.65
CA SER A 329 -0.63 18.31 18.12
C SER A 329 -0.60 16.88 18.69
N LEU A 330 -1.08 15.88 17.97
CA LEU A 330 -1.09 14.48 18.41
C LEU A 330 0.20 13.71 18.11
N LEU A 331 0.90 14.01 17.02
CA LEU A 331 2.12 13.31 16.59
C LEU A 331 3.35 13.81 17.38
N VAL A 332 3.34 13.56 18.69
CA VAL A 332 4.36 13.93 19.69
C VAL A 332 4.70 12.75 20.61
N PRO A 333 5.84 12.78 21.32
CA PRO A 333 6.26 11.69 22.22
C PRO A 333 5.24 11.31 23.29
N ALA A 334 4.43 12.25 23.77
CA ALA A 334 3.34 12.00 24.72
C ALA A 334 2.34 10.94 24.23
N LEU A 335 2.20 10.74 22.90
CA LEU A 335 1.30 9.75 22.32
C LEU A 335 1.56 8.31 22.84
N ALA A 336 2.77 8.05 23.36
CA ALA A 336 3.13 6.78 23.99
C ALA A 336 2.17 6.37 25.12
N TYR A 337 1.58 7.33 25.84
CA TYR A 337 0.65 7.05 26.94
C TYR A 337 -0.71 6.47 26.51
N HIS A 338 -1.04 6.53 25.20
CA HIS A 338 -2.20 5.84 24.63
C HIS A 338 -1.84 4.52 23.93
N ILE A 339 -0.55 4.21 23.79
CA ILE A 339 -0.08 2.95 23.18
C ILE A 339 0.02 1.92 24.30
N ASN A 340 -1.15 1.49 24.78
CA ASN A 340 -1.31 0.65 25.96
C ASN A 340 -1.83 -0.75 25.59
N ALA A 341 -1.47 -1.21 24.40
CA ALA A 341 -1.97 -2.47 23.83
C ALA A 341 -1.40 -3.70 24.55
N CYS A 342 -0.22 -3.58 25.17
CA CYS A 342 0.54 -4.67 25.76
C CYS A 342 0.70 -4.54 27.28
N GLU A 343 -0.17 -3.81 27.98
CA GLU A 343 -0.08 -3.58 29.43
C GLU A 343 -0.15 -4.86 30.27
N ASP A 344 -0.83 -5.88 29.74
CA ASP A 344 -1.00 -7.17 30.41
C ASP A 344 0.35 -7.83 30.77
N THR A 345 0.50 -8.16 32.05
CA THR A 345 1.68 -8.87 32.56
C THR A 345 1.66 -10.34 32.11
N PHE A 346 2.84 -10.98 32.03
CA PHE A 346 2.95 -12.41 31.67
C PHE A 346 1.97 -13.32 32.44
N LEU A 347 1.79 -13.06 33.73
CA LEU A 347 0.91 -13.82 34.60
C LEU A 347 -0.58 -13.68 34.26
N THR A 348 -1.00 -12.58 33.62
CA THR A 348 -2.40 -12.35 33.23
C THR A 348 -2.69 -12.93 31.85
N TRP A 349 -1.81 -12.68 30.87
CA TRP A 349 -2.05 -13.14 29.51
C TRP A 349 -1.70 -14.62 29.28
N ALA A 350 -0.74 -15.22 29.99
CA ALA A 350 -0.36 -16.63 29.75
C ALA A 350 -1.51 -17.62 30.05
N PRO A 351 -2.26 -17.50 31.17
CA PRO A 351 -3.45 -18.32 31.40
C PRO A 351 -4.55 -18.07 30.37
N ARG A 352 -4.71 -16.82 29.91
CA ARG A 352 -5.67 -16.46 28.84
C ARG A 352 -5.28 -17.16 27.54
N TRP A 353 -4.03 -17.03 27.13
CA TRP A 353 -3.49 -17.65 25.92
C TRP A 353 -3.65 -19.17 25.93
N TRP A 354 -3.41 -19.82 27.08
CA TRP A 354 -3.63 -21.27 27.21
C TRP A 354 -5.12 -21.68 27.05
N ARG A 355 -6.06 -20.84 27.51
CA ARG A 355 -7.50 -21.13 27.45
C ARG A 355 -8.15 -20.76 26.13
N THR A 356 -7.80 -19.60 25.57
CA THR A 356 -8.47 -18.99 24.42
C THR A 356 -7.63 -18.97 23.15
N GLY A 357 -6.32 -19.23 23.25
CA GLY A 357 -5.38 -19.13 22.13
C GLY A 357 -4.97 -17.69 21.76
N ALA A 358 -5.39 -16.68 22.53
CA ALA A 358 -5.08 -15.27 22.28
C ALA A 358 -4.35 -14.63 23.47
N ARG A 359 -3.39 -13.77 23.15
CA ARG A 359 -2.67 -12.95 24.15
C ARG A 359 -3.55 -11.79 24.62
N PHE A 360 -4.15 -11.05 23.70
CA PHE A 360 -4.96 -9.87 24.00
C PHE A 360 -6.45 -10.20 24.12
N ASP A 361 -7.16 -9.43 24.95
CA ASP A 361 -8.62 -9.48 25.00
C ASP A 361 -9.22 -8.58 23.90
N SER A 362 -10.16 -9.14 23.12
CA SER A 362 -10.76 -8.44 21.99
C SER A 362 -11.59 -7.23 22.42
N LEU A 363 -12.21 -7.25 23.61
CA LEU A 363 -13.06 -6.16 24.09
C LEU A 363 -12.24 -4.97 24.60
N GLU A 364 -11.20 -5.24 25.38
CA GLU A 364 -10.26 -4.21 25.83
C GLU A 364 -9.52 -3.58 24.65
N TRP A 365 -9.08 -4.39 23.70
CA TRP A 365 -8.43 -3.87 22.50
C TRP A 365 -9.37 -3.06 21.61
N ALA A 366 -10.67 -3.41 21.54
CA ALA A 366 -11.68 -2.57 20.90
C ALA A 366 -11.81 -1.19 21.58
N ARG A 367 -11.79 -1.13 22.93
CA ARG A 367 -11.79 0.14 23.66
C ARG A 367 -10.57 0.98 23.31
N HIS A 368 -9.38 0.38 23.31
CA HIS A 368 -8.15 1.10 22.99
C HIS A 368 -8.17 1.58 21.52
N CYS A 369 -8.56 0.72 20.57
CA CYS A 369 -8.71 1.08 19.16
C CYS A 369 -9.72 2.20 18.91
N SER A 370 -10.75 2.33 19.76
CA SER A 370 -11.77 3.37 19.61
C SER A 370 -11.19 4.78 19.71
N TRP A 371 -10.19 5.02 20.56
CA TRP A 371 -9.58 6.35 20.69
C TRP A 371 -8.88 6.79 19.39
N TRP A 372 -8.17 5.86 18.74
CA TRP A 372 -7.51 6.07 17.44
C TRP A 372 -8.51 6.34 16.30
N ALA A 373 -9.71 5.77 16.41
CA ALA A 373 -10.79 5.99 15.46
C ALA A 373 -11.74 7.14 15.88
N ARG A 374 -11.51 7.84 17.00
CA ARG A 374 -12.43 8.86 17.54
C ARG A 374 -13.84 8.30 17.83
N GLY A 375 -13.90 7.09 18.40
CA GLY A 375 -15.12 6.38 18.77
C GLY A 375 -15.61 5.45 17.67
N SER A 376 -16.91 5.19 17.64
CA SER A 376 -17.56 4.34 16.63
C SER A 376 -17.82 5.07 15.31
N THR A 377 -16.83 5.83 14.82
CA THR A 377 -16.92 6.51 13.53
C THR A 377 -16.88 5.51 12.39
N THR A 378 -17.69 5.75 11.36
CA THR A 378 -17.69 4.94 10.13
C THR A 378 -16.71 5.45 9.08
N PHE A 379 -16.39 4.63 8.07
CA PHE A 379 -15.54 5.07 6.95
C PHE A 379 -16.14 6.26 6.20
N ARG A 380 -17.47 6.32 6.06
CA ARG A 380 -18.17 7.48 5.46
C ARG A 380 -18.02 8.72 6.33
N GLU A 381 -18.29 8.62 7.63
CA GLU A 381 -18.20 9.75 8.57
C GLU A 381 -16.78 10.33 8.63
N ALA A 382 -15.75 9.47 8.60
CA ALA A 382 -14.35 9.92 8.58
C ALA A 382 -14.01 10.67 7.27
N TYR A 383 -14.48 10.16 6.12
CA TYR A 383 -14.27 10.80 4.83
C TYR A 383 -14.98 12.16 4.75
N GLU A 384 -16.22 12.27 5.23
CA GLU A 384 -16.97 13.54 5.26
C GLU A 384 -16.31 14.59 6.16
N ARG A 385 -15.63 14.17 7.24
CA ARG A 385 -14.94 15.06 8.17
C ARG A 385 -13.61 15.59 7.62
N THR A 386 -12.78 14.72 7.05
CA THR A 386 -11.38 15.06 6.71
C THR A 386 -11.12 15.15 5.21
N GLY A 387 -11.99 14.59 4.38
CA GLY A 387 -11.75 14.40 2.94
C GLY A 387 -10.77 13.26 2.61
N ARG A 388 -10.21 12.57 3.62
CA ARG A 388 -9.22 11.51 3.42
C ARG A 388 -9.88 10.16 3.24
N ILE A 389 -9.37 9.41 2.28
CA ILE A 389 -9.86 8.09 1.93
C ILE A 389 -9.08 7.06 2.74
N LEU A 390 -9.71 6.54 3.80
CA LEU A 390 -9.17 5.43 4.59
C LEU A 390 -9.45 4.09 3.93
N ASN A 391 -8.40 3.27 3.82
CA ASN A 391 -8.48 1.89 3.35
C ASN A 391 -7.87 0.94 4.40
N VAL A 392 -8.60 -0.10 4.77
CA VAL A 392 -8.12 -1.13 5.70
C VAL A 392 -8.30 -2.51 5.08
N SER A 393 -7.22 -3.29 5.05
CA SER A 393 -7.25 -4.65 4.50
C SER A 393 -7.72 -5.64 5.57
N CYS A 394 -8.74 -6.44 5.24
CA CYS A 394 -9.30 -7.46 6.12
C CYS A 394 -9.37 -8.81 5.38
N VAL A 395 -8.81 -9.86 5.98
CA VAL A 395 -8.84 -11.21 5.42
C VAL A 395 -9.91 -12.01 6.15
N PRO A 396 -10.87 -12.65 5.46
CA PRO A 396 -11.85 -13.48 6.12
C PRO A 396 -11.19 -14.70 6.78
N SER A 397 -11.76 -15.19 7.89
CA SER A 397 -11.27 -16.39 8.57
C SER A 397 -11.41 -17.63 7.69
N ASP A 398 -12.43 -17.64 6.83
CA ASP A 398 -12.69 -18.66 5.82
C ASP A 398 -11.70 -18.53 4.65
N PRO A 399 -10.93 -19.59 4.33
CA PRO A 399 -9.95 -19.56 3.25
C PRO A 399 -10.54 -19.30 1.87
N TYR A 400 -11.79 -19.69 1.61
CA TYR A 400 -12.39 -19.59 0.28
C TYR A 400 -12.98 -18.20 -0.01
N SER A 401 -13.15 -17.39 1.03
CA SER A 401 -13.67 -16.04 0.91
C SER A 401 -12.58 -15.05 0.46
N PRO A 402 -12.89 -14.10 -0.45
CA PRO A 402 -11.94 -13.10 -0.93
C PRO A 402 -11.61 -12.08 0.16
N THR A 403 -10.43 -11.47 0.06
CA THR A 403 -10.03 -10.36 0.95
C THR A 403 -10.83 -9.11 0.64
N ILE A 404 -11.27 -8.39 1.67
CA ILE A 404 -11.98 -7.12 1.51
C ILE A 404 -11.01 -5.98 1.83
N LEU A 405 -11.02 -4.96 0.97
CA LEU A 405 -10.45 -3.64 1.28
C LEU A 405 -11.59 -2.74 1.76
N ALA A 406 -11.73 -2.59 3.07
CA ALA A 406 -12.76 -1.77 3.69
C ALA A 406 -12.43 -0.28 3.49
N ASN A 407 -13.34 0.44 2.86
CA ASN A 407 -13.25 1.88 2.62
C ASN A 407 -14.66 2.50 2.51
N TYR A 408 -14.74 3.80 2.24
CA TYR A 408 -16.02 4.50 2.15
C TYR A 408 -16.90 4.08 0.96
N LEU A 409 -16.33 3.45 -0.09
CA LEU A 409 -17.07 2.93 -1.25
C LEU A 409 -17.59 1.51 -1.03
N THR A 410 -16.72 0.63 -0.51
CA THR A 410 -17.01 -0.80 -0.34
C THR A 410 -17.76 -1.09 0.96
N ALA A 411 -17.46 -0.34 2.02
CA ALA A 411 -17.99 -0.56 3.36
C ALA A 411 -18.22 0.78 4.11
N PRO A 412 -19.07 1.69 3.58
CA PRO A 412 -19.26 3.04 4.13
C PRO A 412 -19.69 3.06 5.58
N ASP A 413 -20.63 2.18 5.95
CA ASP A 413 -21.26 2.15 7.27
C ASP A 413 -20.49 1.25 8.26
N CYS A 414 -19.37 0.66 7.83
CA CYS A 414 -18.49 -0.14 8.68
C CYS A 414 -17.73 0.75 9.67
N VAL A 415 -17.60 0.30 10.91
CA VAL A 415 -16.95 1.03 11.99
C VAL A 415 -15.44 0.80 11.93
N ILE A 416 -14.68 1.89 11.94
CA ILE A 416 -13.23 1.88 11.69
C ILE A 416 -12.48 1.05 12.74
N TRP A 417 -12.76 1.22 14.04
CA TRP A 417 -12.05 0.47 15.08
C TRP A 417 -12.25 -1.06 14.94
N SER A 418 -13.41 -1.51 14.47
CA SER A 418 -13.68 -2.93 14.24
C SER A 418 -12.90 -3.47 13.04
N ALA A 419 -12.72 -2.66 12.00
CA ALA A 419 -11.89 -2.99 10.84
C ALA A 419 -10.40 -3.01 11.18
N VAL A 420 -9.92 -2.06 11.97
CA VAL A 420 -8.53 -2.05 12.48
C VAL A 420 -8.26 -3.29 13.34
N LEU A 421 -9.20 -3.63 14.23
CA LEU A 421 -9.11 -4.81 15.09
C LEU A 421 -9.06 -6.11 14.27
N ALA A 422 -9.92 -6.22 13.25
CA ALA A 422 -9.91 -7.33 12.29
C ALA A 422 -8.59 -7.42 11.52
N SER A 423 -8.11 -6.28 11.02
CA SER A 423 -6.85 -6.18 10.28
C SER A 423 -5.63 -6.51 11.14
N ALA A 424 -5.71 -6.42 12.47
CA ALA A 424 -4.61 -6.77 13.38
C ALA A 424 -4.83 -8.10 14.13
N ALA A 425 -5.81 -8.89 13.71
CA ALA A 425 -6.15 -10.18 14.31
C ALA A 425 -5.20 -11.31 13.87
N VAL A 426 -3.93 -11.24 14.32
CA VAL A 426 -2.91 -12.25 14.03
C VAL A 426 -3.19 -13.51 14.87
N PRO A 427 -3.26 -14.71 14.26
CA PRO A 427 -3.45 -15.95 15.00
C PRO A 427 -2.38 -16.13 16.10
N GLY A 428 -2.83 -16.40 17.33
CA GLY A 428 -1.98 -16.52 18.51
C GLY A 428 -1.79 -15.24 19.32
N ILE A 429 -2.03 -14.07 18.71
CA ILE A 429 -2.02 -12.76 19.39
C ILE A 429 -3.44 -12.33 19.71
N LEU A 430 -4.32 -12.32 18.72
CA LEU A 430 -5.73 -12.00 18.85
C LEU A 430 -6.56 -13.00 18.05
N ASN A 431 -7.70 -13.43 18.62
CA ASN A 431 -8.62 -14.32 17.92
C ASN A 431 -9.34 -13.60 16.77
N PRO A 432 -9.83 -14.33 15.76
CA PRO A 432 -10.60 -13.74 14.67
C PRO A 432 -11.82 -12.96 15.19
N VAL A 433 -12.01 -11.73 14.72
CA VAL A 433 -13.06 -10.81 15.20
C VAL A 433 -14.11 -10.53 14.11
N VAL A 434 -15.27 -10.04 14.52
CA VAL A 434 -16.37 -9.69 13.59
C VAL A 434 -16.27 -8.20 13.24
N LEU A 435 -16.46 -7.85 11.97
CA LEU A 435 -16.59 -6.45 11.55
C LEU A 435 -17.95 -5.91 12.02
N MET A 436 -18.01 -4.66 12.45
CA MET A 436 -19.24 -4.01 12.92
C MET A 436 -19.66 -2.92 11.95
N MET A 437 -20.96 -2.74 11.77
CA MET A 437 -21.55 -1.63 11.01
C MET A 437 -22.58 -0.87 11.83
N LYS A 438 -22.64 0.43 11.60
CA LYS A 438 -23.56 1.34 12.25
C LYS A 438 -24.86 1.40 11.46
N LYS A 439 -25.99 1.13 12.13
CA LYS A 439 -27.31 1.31 11.54
C LYS A 439 -27.68 2.80 11.48
N PRO A 440 -28.67 3.19 10.65
CA PRO A 440 -29.22 4.55 10.68
C PRO A 440 -29.71 4.99 12.07
N ASN A 441 -30.10 4.03 12.91
CA ASN A 441 -30.54 4.25 14.30
C ASN A 441 -29.37 4.53 15.28
N GLY A 442 -28.13 4.54 14.80
CA GLY A 442 -26.92 4.71 15.63
C GLY A 442 -26.40 3.44 16.29
N THR A 443 -27.21 2.38 16.39
CA THR A 443 -26.81 1.10 17.02
C THR A 443 -25.87 0.28 16.12
N LEU A 444 -24.90 -0.41 16.74
CA LEU A 444 -24.01 -1.31 16.01
C LEU A 444 -24.61 -2.70 15.75
N THR A 445 -24.27 -3.28 14.61
CA THR A 445 -24.60 -4.66 14.24
C THR A 445 -23.47 -5.32 13.48
N PRO A 446 -23.36 -6.66 13.47
CA PRO A 446 -22.33 -7.34 12.70
C PRO A 446 -22.45 -7.00 11.20
N TYR A 447 -21.33 -6.67 10.59
CA TYR A 447 -21.17 -6.51 9.14
C TYR A 447 -21.13 -7.89 8.49
N SER A 448 -21.83 -8.03 7.35
CA SER A 448 -22.09 -9.33 6.70
C SER A 448 -22.84 -10.32 7.63
N PHE A 449 -22.89 -11.60 7.25
CA PHE A 449 -23.52 -12.68 8.03
C PHE A 449 -22.73 -13.09 9.30
N GLY A 450 -22.04 -12.15 9.95
CA GLY A 450 -21.26 -12.42 11.17
C GLY A 450 -19.99 -13.25 10.92
N HIS A 451 -19.44 -13.22 9.70
CA HIS A 451 -18.14 -13.85 9.44
C HIS A 451 -17.04 -13.21 10.29
N LYS A 452 -16.13 -14.05 10.76
CA LYS A 452 -14.94 -13.60 11.49
C LYS A 452 -13.80 -13.30 10.51
N TRP A 453 -12.96 -12.34 10.88
CA TRP A 453 -11.88 -11.77 10.09
C TRP A 453 -10.55 -11.91 10.84
N LYS A 454 -9.47 -11.95 10.07
CA LYS A 454 -8.08 -12.14 10.47
C LYS A 454 -7.21 -11.03 9.88
N ASP A 455 -5.96 -10.98 10.34
CA ASP A 455 -4.99 -9.98 9.90
C ASP A 455 -4.83 -9.95 8.36
N GLY A 456 -4.88 -8.73 7.81
CA GLY A 456 -4.70 -8.43 6.39
C GLY A 456 -3.33 -8.86 5.84
N SER A 457 -2.29 -8.77 6.67
CA SER A 457 -0.90 -9.06 6.32
C SER A 457 -0.64 -10.55 6.04
N LEU A 458 -1.60 -11.44 6.33
CA LEU A 458 -1.48 -12.86 5.98
C LEU A 458 -1.58 -13.10 4.48
N ARG A 459 -2.35 -12.28 3.77
CA ARG A 459 -2.55 -12.39 2.31
C ARG A 459 -2.01 -11.20 1.53
N THR A 460 -2.37 -9.98 1.96
CA THR A 460 -2.09 -8.76 1.22
C THR A 460 -1.79 -7.61 2.17
N ASP A 461 -0.50 -7.43 2.52
CA ASP A 461 -0.07 -6.31 3.36
C ASP A 461 -0.29 -4.95 2.67
N ILE A 462 0.03 -4.83 1.37
CA ILE A 462 -0.19 -3.60 0.61
C ILE A 462 -1.03 -3.90 -0.64
N PRO A 463 -2.31 -3.52 -0.67
CA PRO A 463 -3.22 -3.89 -1.75
C PRO A 463 -3.16 -2.90 -2.94
N LEU A 464 -2.00 -2.77 -3.59
CA LEU A 464 -1.79 -1.81 -4.70
C LEU A 464 -2.79 -1.98 -5.86
N LYS A 465 -3.08 -3.24 -6.26
CA LYS A 465 -4.04 -3.54 -7.33
C LYS A 465 -5.45 -3.05 -6.97
N ALA A 466 -5.90 -3.27 -5.73
CA ALA A 466 -7.22 -2.82 -5.29
C ALA A 466 -7.30 -1.29 -5.16
N LEU A 467 -6.22 -0.63 -4.75
CA LEU A 467 -6.15 0.84 -4.72
C LEU A 467 -6.19 1.45 -6.12
N ASN A 468 -5.52 0.82 -7.09
CA ASN A 468 -5.59 1.23 -8.49
C ASN A 468 -7.03 1.07 -9.03
N LEU A 469 -7.68 -0.06 -8.76
CA LEU A 469 -9.05 -0.33 -9.21
C LEU A 469 -10.09 0.61 -8.58
N HIS A 470 -10.01 0.86 -7.28
CA HIS A 470 -10.99 1.70 -6.58
C HIS A 470 -10.76 3.21 -6.78
N PHE A 471 -9.50 3.66 -6.84
CA PHE A 471 -9.16 5.09 -6.75
C PHE A 471 -8.20 5.60 -7.83
N GLY A 472 -7.84 4.77 -8.82
CA GLY A 472 -6.89 5.18 -9.87
C GLY A 472 -5.49 5.53 -9.32
N VAL A 473 -5.08 4.86 -8.25
CA VAL A 473 -3.76 5.08 -7.63
C VAL A 473 -2.66 4.53 -8.53
N ASN A 474 -1.81 5.41 -9.03
CA ASN A 474 -0.65 5.06 -9.87
C ASN A 474 0.68 5.28 -9.15
N PHE A 475 0.68 6.13 -8.12
CA PHE A 475 1.89 6.48 -7.37
C PHE A 475 1.72 6.05 -5.91
N SER A 476 2.60 5.17 -5.42
CA SER A 476 2.50 4.62 -4.07
C SER A 476 3.72 4.99 -3.21
N VAL A 477 3.43 5.62 -2.07
CA VAL A 477 4.41 5.91 -1.01
C VAL A 477 4.19 4.89 0.09
N VAL A 478 5.03 3.86 0.11
CA VAL A 478 4.95 2.76 1.08
C VAL A 478 5.87 3.04 2.26
N SER A 479 5.35 3.03 3.47
CA SER A 479 6.13 2.94 4.70
C SER A 479 6.20 1.48 5.14
N GLN A 480 7.38 0.88 5.08
CA GLN A 480 7.58 -0.55 5.33
C GLN A 480 8.38 -0.77 6.61
N VAL A 481 7.77 -1.44 7.57
CA VAL A 481 8.31 -1.64 8.93
C VAL A 481 8.34 -3.10 9.38
N ASN A 482 7.84 -4.01 8.54
CA ASN A 482 7.85 -5.44 8.76
C ASN A 482 9.25 -5.96 9.15
N PRO A 483 9.41 -6.55 10.36
CA PRO A 483 10.71 -6.91 10.91
C PRO A 483 11.38 -8.05 10.13
N HIS A 484 10.58 -8.98 9.59
CA HIS A 484 11.06 -10.13 8.83
C HIS A 484 11.66 -9.75 7.47
N ILE A 485 11.25 -8.62 6.90
CA ILE A 485 11.69 -8.16 5.58
C ILE A 485 12.91 -7.25 5.67
N ASN A 486 13.04 -6.52 6.78
CA ASN A 486 14.14 -5.60 7.03
C ASN A 486 15.52 -6.27 6.80
N LEU A 487 15.64 -7.56 7.13
CA LEU A 487 16.86 -8.33 6.91
C LEU A 487 17.18 -8.57 5.44
N PHE A 488 16.17 -8.76 4.59
CA PHE A 488 16.30 -9.11 3.17
C PHE A 488 16.21 -7.91 2.22
N PHE A 489 15.99 -6.69 2.74
CA PHE A 489 15.96 -5.50 1.91
C PHE A 489 17.38 -5.00 1.60
N PHE A 490 17.78 -5.12 0.33
CA PHE A 490 19.01 -4.54 -0.21
C PHE A 490 18.70 -3.77 -1.49
N SER A 491 19.01 -2.49 -1.51
CA SER A 491 19.00 -1.70 -2.74
C SER A 491 20.39 -1.77 -3.36
N SER A 492 20.58 -2.72 -4.27
CA SER A 492 21.86 -2.97 -4.96
C SER A 492 22.31 -1.78 -5.82
N ARG A 493 21.35 -1.02 -6.37
CA ARG A 493 21.57 0.21 -7.15
C ARG A 493 21.19 1.51 -6.42
N GLY A 494 21.14 1.48 -5.08
CA GLY A 494 20.78 2.65 -4.28
C GLY A 494 19.26 2.82 -4.17
N ALA A 495 18.85 3.78 -3.34
CA ALA A 495 17.45 4.10 -3.13
C ALA A 495 17.26 5.61 -3.22
N VAL A 496 16.03 6.08 -3.43
CA VAL A 496 15.69 7.51 -3.46
C VAL A 496 16.33 8.26 -2.28
N GLY A 497 17.16 9.26 -2.59
CA GLY A 497 17.91 10.08 -1.65
C GLY A 497 19.03 9.36 -0.89
N ARG A 498 19.48 8.20 -1.39
CA ARG A 498 20.55 7.38 -0.83
C ARG A 498 21.42 6.82 -1.97
N PRO A 499 22.41 7.59 -2.44
CA PRO A 499 23.30 7.15 -3.51
C PRO A 499 24.21 6.02 -3.10
N VAL A 500 24.56 5.21 -4.10
CA VAL A 500 25.49 4.10 -3.91
C VAL A 500 26.87 4.66 -3.56
N THR A 501 27.50 4.03 -2.57
CA THR A 501 28.78 4.53 -2.07
C THR A 501 29.95 4.29 -3.00
N HIS A 502 29.81 3.32 -3.90
CA HIS A 502 30.80 2.85 -4.84
C HIS A 502 30.80 3.73 -6.11
N ARG A 503 32.00 4.04 -6.65
CA ARG A 503 32.19 4.87 -7.87
C ARG A 503 31.30 6.13 -7.94
N ARG A 504 31.20 6.87 -6.82
CA ARG A 504 30.44 8.13 -6.72
C ARG A 504 28.97 8.00 -7.18
N GLY A 505 28.24 6.99 -6.67
CA GLY A 505 26.82 6.77 -7.03
C GLY A 505 26.62 5.77 -8.17
N ARG A 506 27.56 5.71 -9.12
CA ARG A 506 27.37 5.13 -10.45
C ARG A 506 27.65 3.63 -10.55
N GLY A 507 27.48 2.87 -9.48
CA GLY A 507 27.86 1.46 -9.44
C GLY A 507 27.02 0.61 -8.51
N TRP A 508 27.36 -0.66 -8.43
CA TRP A 508 26.68 -1.61 -7.56
C TRP A 508 27.17 -1.48 -6.11
N ARG A 509 26.23 -1.59 -5.18
CA ARG A 509 26.51 -1.49 -3.75
C ARG A 509 27.39 -2.67 -3.29
N GLY A 510 28.55 -2.36 -2.71
CA GLY A 510 29.54 -3.40 -2.38
C GLY A 510 30.25 -4.03 -3.59
N GLY A 511 30.15 -3.43 -4.78
CA GLY A 511 30.71 -3.95 -6.02
C GLY A 511 29.75 -4.90 -6.76
N TYR A 512 30.05 -5.17 -8.04
CA TYR A 512 29.20 -5.99 -8.91
C TYR A 512 29.04 -7.41 -8.37
N LEU A 513 30.15 -8.09 -8.02
CA LEU A 513 30.12 -9.46 -7.52
C LEU A 513 29.33 -9.59 -6.21
N GLY A 514 29.55 -8.67 -5.25
CA GLY A 514 28.84 -8.68 -3.98
C GLY A 514 27.33 -8.50 -4.14
N SER A 515 26.93 -7.54 -4.98
CA SER A 515 25.52 -7.33 -5.32
C SER A 515 24.92 -8.50 -6.12
N ALA A 516 25.65 -9.06 -7.08
CA ALA A 516 25.17 -10.17 -7.91
C ALA A 516 24.94 -11.43 -7.07
N VAL A 517 25.87 -11.77 -6.17
CA VAL A 517 25.70 -12.89 -5.22
C VAL A 517 24.53 -12.64 -4.28
N GLU A 518 24.38 -11.41 -3.77
CA GLU A 518 23.23 -11.05 -2.93
C GLU A 518 21.90 -11.24 -3.66
N THR A 519 21.80 -10.76 -4.90
CA THR A 519 20.61 -10.86 -5.73
C THR A 519 20.31 -12.32 -6.09
N TYR A 520 21.32 -13.10 -6.46
CA TYR A 520 21.20 -14.53 -6.72
C TYR A 520 20.66 -15.29 -5.50
N LEU A 521 21.27 -15.09 -4.32
CA LEU A 521 20.84 -15.74 -3.07
C LEU A 521 19.41 -15.35 -2.70
N LYS A 522 19.03 -14.09 -2.90
CA LYS A 522 17.68 -13.60 -2.64
C LYS A 522 16.65 -14.27 -3.57
N LEU A 523 16.94 -14.36 -4.87
CA LEU A 523 16.06 -15.01 -5.85
C LEU A 523 15.93 -16.51 -5.57
N GLU A 524 17.03 -17.19 -5.24
CA GLU A 524 17.02 -18.60 -4.84
C GLU A 524 16.17 -18.81 -3.57
N LEU A 525 16.32 -17.96 -2.57
CA LEU A 525 15.51 -18.02 -1.34
C LEU A 525 14.02 -17.87 -1.65
N GLN A 526 13.64 -16.87 -2.47
CA GLN A 526 12.26 -16.68 -2.90
C GLN A 526 11.72 -17.89 -3.66
N LYS A 527 12.51 -18.47 -4.57
CA LYS A 527 12.16 -19.69 -5.30
C LYS A 527 11.85 -20.84 -4.35
N PHE A 528 12.72 -21.14 -3.37
CA PHE A 528 12.49 -22.24 -2.44
C PHE A 528 11.33 -22.00 -1.46
N ILE A 529 11.03 -20.74 -1.12
CA ILE A 529 9.81 -20.39 -0.36
C ILE A 529 8.55 -20.60 -1.23
N LYS A 530 8.58 -20.21 -2.52
CA LYS A 530 7.48 -20.49 -3.48
C LYS A 530 7.28 -22.00 -3.62
N ILE A 531 8.34 -22.78 -3.81
CA ILE A 531 8.28 -24.26 -3.88
C ILE A 531 7.63 -24.84 -2.60
N SER A 532 8.05 -24.35 -1.43
CA SER A 532 7.50 -24.80 -0.14
C SER A 532 6.00 -24.53 -0.01
N LYS A 533 5.52 -23.41 -0.59
CA LYS A 533 4.09 -23.06 -0.63
C LYS A 533 3.33 -23.94 -1.62
N HIS A 534 3.77 -24.03 -2.87
CA HIS A 534 3.04 -24.75 -3.93
C HIS A 534 2.98 -26.26 -3.69
N LEU A 535 4.03 -26.85 -3.09
CA LEU A 535 4.03 -28.25 -2.69
C LEU A 535 3.35 -28.50 -1.33
N GLU A 536 2.78 -27.46 -0.71
CA GLU A 536 2.15 -27.49 0.60
C GLU A 536 3.01 -28.17 1.69
N LEU A 537 4.32 -28.00 1.63
CA LEU A 537 5.27 -28.68 2.53
C LEU A 537 5.18 -28.10 3.93
N LEU A 538 4.94 -26.78 4.03
CA LEU A 538 4.89 -26.09 5.31
C LEU A 538 3.73 -26.63 6.16
N PRO A 539 3.96 -26.90 7.46
CA PRO A 539 2.86 -27.14 8.37
C PRO A 539 1.96 -25.89 8.41
N ARG A 540 0.66 -26.07 8.61
CA ARG A 540 -0.31 -24.99 8.83
C ARG A 540 -0.52 -24.81 10.35
N PRO A 541 0.40 -24.19 11.12
CA PRO A 541 0.15 -23.95 12.53
C PRO A 541 -1.09 -23.04 12.66
N LEU A 542 -2.00 -23.42 13.56
CA LEU A 542 -3.33 -22.80 13.73
C LEU A 542 -4.21 -22.88 12.46
N GLY A 543 -3.92 -23.82 11.55
CA GLY A 543 -4.72 -24.05 10.34
C GLY A 543 -4.65 -22.91 9.33
N GLN A 544 -3.59 -22.10 9.35
CA GLN A 544 -3.36 -20.96 8.48
C GLN A 544 -2.09 -21.14 7.63
N ASP A 545 -2.10 -20.53 6.44
CA ASP A 545 -0.95 -20.50 5.52
C ASP A 545 -0.09 -19.27 5.80
N TRP A 546 1.06 -19.48 6.43
CA TRP A 546 2.02 -18.42 6.78
C TRP A 546 2.99 -18.08 5.64
N SER A 547 2.97 -18.85 4.55
CA SER A 547 3.82 -18.64 3.37
C SER A 547 3.53 -17.30 2.68
N GLY A 548 2.29 -16.81 2.76
CA GLY A 548 1.89 -15.52 2.19
C GLY A 548 2.69 -14.33 2.72
N ILE A 549 3.09 -14.36 4.01
CA ILE A 549 3.84 -13.28 4.67
C ILE A 549 5.22 -13.04 4.05
N TRP A 550 5.80 -14.03 3.36
CA TRP A 550 7.13 -13.91 2.76
C TRP A 550 7.08 -13.63 1.26
N LEU A 551 5.97 -13.98 0.61
CA LEU A 551 5.82 -13.92 -0.86
C LEU A 551 5.11 -12.66 -1.36
N GLN A 552 4.63 -11.82 -0.46
CA GLN A 552 3.96 -10.57 -0.81
C GLN A 552 4.92 -9.54 -1.41
N GLN A 553 4.36 -8.62 -2.19
CA GLN A 553 5.05 -7.44 -2.65
C GLN A 553 5.03 -6.35 -1.57
N PHE A 554 6.22 -5.93 -1.14
CA PHE A 554 6.41 -4.99 -0.03
C PHE A 554 6.98 -3.63 -0.45
N SER A 555 7.11 -3.40 -1.75
CA SER A 555 7.64 -2.19 -2.34
C SER A 555 6.62 -1.51 -3.23
N GLY A 556 6.53 -0.18 -3.09
CA GLY A 556 5.84 0.72 -4.01
C GLY A 556 6.84 1.60 -4.76
N THR A 557 6.32 2.59 -5.49
CA THR A 557 7.12 3.55 -6.26
C THR A 557 8.19 4.22 -5.39
N ILE A 558 7.78 4.63 -4.19
CA ILE A 558 8.67 5.09 -3.12
C ILE A 558 8.48 4.18 -1.93
N THR A 559 9.56 3.55 -1.46
CA THR A 559 9.51 2.75 -0.24
C THR A 559 10.38 3.37 0.87
N ILE A 560 9.74 3.68 1.99
CA ILE A 560 10.33 4.29 3.19
C ILE A 560 10.65 3.19 4.20
N TRP A 561 11.92 3.16 4.58
CA TRP A 561 12.49 2.16 5.46
C TRP A 561 13.15 2.84 6.65
N PRO A 562 12.45 2.93 7.78
CA PRO A 562 13.00 3.38 9.05
C PRO A 562 14.15 2.47 9.51
N ARG A 563 15.19 3.04 10.12
CA ARG A 563 16.33 2.26 10.62
C ARG A 563 16.06 1.73 12.02
N SER A 564 15.63 0.48 12.10
CA SER A 564 15.43 -0.20 13.39
C SER A 564 16.74 -0.53 14.11
N ARG A 565 16.67 -0.64 15.44
CA ARG A 565 17.76 -1.14 16.30
C ARG A 565 17.48 -2.58 16.72
N ILE A 566 18.52 -3.31 17.10
CA ILE A 566 18.39 -4.69 17.62
C ILE A 566 17.48 -4.73 18.87
N SER A 567 17.54 -3.70 19.73
CA SER A 567 16.65 -3.55 20.88
C SER A 567 15.16 -3.61 20.49
N ASP A 568 14.81 -3.10 19.31
CA ASP A 568 13.41 -3.00 18.88
C ASP A 568 12.79 -4.38 18.60
N PHE A 569 13.62 -5.37 18.23
CA PHE A 569 13.16 -6.76 18.07
C PHE A 569 12.78 -7.40 19.40
N TRP A 570 13.47 -7.04 20.49
CA TRP A 570 13.15 -7.54 21.84
C TRP A 570 11.84 -6.95 22.38
N TYR A 571 11.51 -5.72 21.99
CA TYR A 571 10.30 -5.01 22.42
C TYR A 571 9.18 -5.00 21.35
N ILE A 572 9.18 -5.97 20.44
CA ILE A 572 8.23 -6.07 19.33
C ILE A 572 6.77 -6.20 19.77
N LEU A 573 6.53 -6.80 20.94
CA LEU A 573 5.21 -6.97 21.55
C LEU A 573 5.19 -6.34 22.95
N SER A 574 5.74 -5.14 23.06
CA SER A 574 5.76 -4.32 24.28
C SER A 574 5.42 -2.89 23.93
N ASP A 575 4.81 -2.20 24.88
CA ASP A 575 4.43 -0.79 24.73
C ASP A 575 5.68 0.12 24.76
N PRO A 576 5.71 1.19 23.95
CA PRO A 576 6.85 2.09 23.88
C PRO A 576 6.85 3.09 25.04
N THR A 577 8.02 3.37 25.61
CA THR A 577 8.19 4.54 26.50
C THR A 577 8.15 5.84 25.66
N PRO A 578 7.78 7.00 26.25
CA PRO A 578 7.79 8.29 25.54
C PRO A 578 9.14 8.60 24.87
N GLU A 579 10.26 8.29 25.54
CA GLU A 579 11.61 8.44 24.96
C GLU A 579 11.86 7.52 23.76
N ARG A 580 11.38 6.27 23.84
CA ARG A 580 11.49 5.31 22.74
C ARG A 580 10.66 5.76 21.55
N LEU A 581 9.44 6.23 21.80
CA LEU A 581 8.57 6.78 20.77
C LEU A 581 9.19 8.03 20.15
N ALA A 582 9.73 8.96 20.94
CA ALA A 582 10.44 10.15 20.44
C ALA A 582 11.57 9.79 19.47
N ARG A 583 12.36 8.77 19.80
CA ARG A 583 13.39 8.25 18.89
C ARG A 583 12.77 7.65 17.63
N MET A 584 11.70 6.86 17.74
CA MET A 584 11.04 6.24 16.57
C MET A 584 10.43 7.28 15.63
N LEU A 585 9.81 8.33 16.19
CA LEU A 585 9.34 9.50 15.47
C LEU A 585 10.48 10.15 14.69
N LEU A 586 11.59 10.48 15.36
CA LEU A 586 12.75 11.10 14.72
C LEU A 586 13.34 10.23 13.59
N VAL A 587 13.49 8.92 13.84
CA VAL A 587 14.03 7.99 12.83
C VAL A 587 13.09 7.83 11.63
N GLY A 588 11.77 7.84 11.87
CA GLY A 588 10.76 7.87 10.82
C GLY A 588 10.92 9.13 9.96
N GLN A 589 10.98 10.31 10.59
CA GLN A 589 11.16 11.59 9.91
C GLN A 589 12.46 11.61 9.07
N GLN A 590 13.59 11.26 9.66
CA GLN A 590 14.89 11.23 8.99
C GLN A 590 14.94 10.25 7.81
N SER A 591 14.12 9.20 7.83
CA SER A 591 14.03 8.22 6.74
C SER A 591 13.17 8.70 5.57
N THR A 592 12.29 9.67 5.84
CA THR A 592 11.41 10.33 4.87
C THR A 592 12.05 11.53 4.20
N PHE A 593 12.87 12.33 4.93
CA PHE A 593 13.50 13.54 4.38
C PHE A 593 14.12 13.40 2.97
N PRO A 594 14.88 12.34 2.64
CA PRO A 594 15.48 12.21 1.32
C PRO A 594 14.48 11.97 0.18
N LYS A 595 13.24 11.61 0.51
CA LYS A 595 12.18 11.28 -0.45
C LYS A 595 11.16 12.41 -0.61
N LEU A 596 11.18 13.40 0.28
CA LEU A 596 10.19 14.48 0.30
C LEU A 596 10.15 15.21 -1.04
N LEU A 597 11.30 15.56 -1.63
CA LEU A 597 11.34 16.26 -2.92
C LEU A 597 10.68 15.46 -4.05
N PHE A 598 10.87 14.14 -4.08
CA PHE A 598 10.25 13.31 -5.12
C PHE A 598 8.73 13.26 -4.94
N ILE A 599 8.26 13.12 -3.70
CA ILE A 599 6.83 13.19 -3.37
C ILE A 599 6.27 14.59 -3.69
N GLU A 600 7.01 15.64 -3.39
CA GLU A 600 6.65 17.03 -3.64
C GLU A 600 6.42 17.30 -5.12
N ASN A 601 7.34 16.88 -6.00
CA ASN A 601 7.23 17.04 -7.44
C ASN A 601 5.95 16.41 -8.00
N ARG A 602 5.55 15.24 -7.47
CA ARG A 602 4.34 14.53 -7.87
C ARG A 602 3.07 15.24 -7.35
N ILE A 603 3.01 15.48 -6.04
CA ILE A 603 1.84 16.07 -5.36
C ILE A 603 1.58 17.50 -5.86
N LYS A 604 2.64 18.24 -6.21
CA LYS A 604 2.54 19.60 -6.77
C LYS A 604 1.68 19.66 -8.03
N ILE A 605 1.78 18.67 -8.92
CA ILE A 605 0.94 18.58 -10.13
C ILE A 605 -0.45 18.07 -9.77
N GLU A 606 -0.54 17.04 -8.91
CA GLU A 606 -1.81 16.44 -8.48
C GLU A 606 -2.75 17.47 -7.85
N ARG A 607 -2.24 18.34 -6.97
CA ARG A 607 -3.01 19.42 -6.31
C ARG A 607 -3.61 20.40 -7.30
N LEU A 608 -2.85 20.83 -8.31
CA LEU A 608 -3.40 21.73 -9.34
C LEU A 608 -4.55 21.08 -10.12
N ILE A 609 -4.43 19.78 -10.41
CA ILE A 609 -5.50 19.03 -11.09
C ILE A 609 -6.74 18.98 -10.20
N GLU A 610 -6.59 18.69 -8.91
CA GLU A 610 -7.68 18.68 -7.94
C GLU A 610 -8.33 20.06 -7.76
N GLU A 611 -7.55 21.14 -7.69
CA GLU A 611 -8.05 22.52 -7.69
C GLU A 611 -8.88 22.81 -8.95
N GLY A 612 -8.40 22.40 -10.12
CA GLY A 612 -9.13 22.52 -11.39
C GLY A 612 -10.48 21.78 -11.39
N LEU A 613 -10.53 20.59 -10.78
CA LEU A 613 -11.77 19.82 -10.61
C LEU A 613 -12.76 20.49 -9.66
N LEU A 614 -12.27 21.13 -8.58
CA LEU A 614 -13.11 21.84 -7.61
C LEU A 614 -13.70 23.12 -8.21
N LEU A 615 -12.86 23.91 -8.90
CA LEU A 615 -13.29 25.13 -9.58
C LEU A 615 -14.37 24.84 -10.63
N GLY A 616 -14.22 23.75 -11.41
CA GLY A 616 -15.18 23.37 -12.43
C GLY A 616 -16.52 22.84 -11.90
N GLY A 617 -16.52 22.26 -10.70
CA GLY A 617 -17.70 21.64 -10.08
C GLY A 617 -18.67 22.64 -9.41
N SER A 618 -18.16 23.76 -8.90
CA SER A 618 -18.97 24.77 -8.20
C SER A 618 -20.01 25.46 -9.10
N GLY A 619 -19.78 25.50 -10.42
CA GLY A 619 -20.73 26.06 -11.39
C GLY A 619 -22.04 25.28 -11.56
N LYS A 620 -22.16 24.07 -10.98
CA LYS A 620 -23.39 23.26 -10.95
C LYS A 620 -24.03 23.14 -9.55
N ALA A 621 -23.46 23.78 -8.53
CA ALA A 621 -23.75 23.51 -7.12
C ALA A 621 -24.72 24.53 -6.47
N ASN A 622 -25.85 24.85 -7.11
CA ASN A 622 -27.03 25.35 -6.40
C ASN A 622 -27.99 24.17 -6.22
N GLY A 623 -27.80 23.42 -5.14
CA GLY A 623 -28.63 22.26 -4.74
C GLY A 623 -27.80 20.98 -4.61
N GLU A 624 -27.58 20.52 -3.37
CA GLU A 624 -27.11 19.16 -3.03
C GLU A 624 -25.64 18.79 -3.32
N GLY A 625 -24.70 19.71 -3.11
CA GLY A 625 -23.27 19.47 -3.37
C GLY A 625 -22.48 18.96 -2.16
N MET A 626 -22.31 17.64 -2.03
CA MET A 626 -21.04 16.98 -1.60
C MET A 626 -21.09 15.44 -1.78
N VAL A 627 -22.29 14.85 -1.88
CA VAL A 627 -22.52 13.38 -1.84
C VAL A 627 -22.69 12.75 -3.23
N LEU A 628 -22.75 13.55 -4.30
CA LEU A 628 -23.02 13.05 -5.66
C LEU A 628 -21.78 12.59 -6.45
N ARG A 629 -20.56 12.75 -5.93
CA ARG A 629 -19.33 12.48 -6.69
C ARG A 629 -19.09 11.00 -7.02
N ASP A 630 -19.80 10.07 -6.36
CA ASP A 630 -19.68 8.60 -6.59
C ASP A 630 -21.01 7.88 -6.90
N ARG A 631 -22.13 8.60 -7.09
CA ARG A 631 -23.42 7.92 -7.45
C ARG A 631 -23.44 7.38 -8.88
N GLN A 632 -22.63 7.91 -9.80
CA GLN A 632 -22.55 7.40 -11.18
C GLN A 632 -21.78 6.08 -11.30
N SER A 633 -20.78 5.81 -10.44
CA SER A 633 -20.14 4.50 -10.36
C SER A 633 -21.03 3.45 -9.69
N MET A 634 -21.89 3.84 -8.74
CA MET A 634 -22.89 2.95 -8.13
C MET A 634 -23.96 2.43 -9.11
N HIS A 635 -24.38 3.21 -10.12
CA HIS A 635 -25.40 2.76 -11.07
C HIS A 635 -24.92 1.68 -12.05
N MET A 636 -23.61 1.66 -12.39
CA MET A 636 -23.02 0.62 -13.23
C MET A 636 -22.83 -0.71 -12.47
N HIS A 637 -22.55 -0.67 -11.16
CA HIS A 637 -22.41 -1.90 -10.35
C HIS A 637 -23.75 -2.46 -9.84
N GLY A 638 -24.80 -1.63 -9.71
CA GLY A 638 -26.13 -2.07 -9.30
C GLY A 638 -26.88 -2.93 -10.33
N GLN A 639 -26.48 -2.90 -11.61
CA GLN A 639 -27.09 -3.73 -12.66
C GLN A 639 -26.50 -5.14 -12.75
N ALA A 640 -25.26 -5.37 -12.29
CA ALA A 640 -24.64 -6.70 -12.31
C ALA A 640 -25.17 -7.66 -11.21
N VAL A 641 -25.87 -7.12 -10.19
CA VAL A 641 -26.40 -7.90 -9.06
C VAL A 641 -27.91 -8.17 -9.20
N ARG A 642 -28.59 -7.59 -10.19
CA ARG A 642 -30.05 -7.71 -10.39
C ARG A 642 -30.49 -8.71 -11.47
N SER A 643 -29.58 -9.40 -12.15
CA SER A 643 -29.93 -10.32 -13.25
C SER A 643 -30.16 -11.77 -12.82
N SER A 644 -30.42 -12.04 -11.54
CA SER A 644 -30.74 -13.38 -11.04
C SER A 644 -31.99 -13.36 -10.16
N ALA A 645 -33.16 -13.32 -10.79
CA ALA A 645 -34.37 -14.08 -10.45
C ALA A 645 -35.63 -13.39 -10.99
N GLU A 646 -36.20 -13.91 -12.07
CA GLU A 646 -37.66 -14.08 -12.26
C GLU A 646 -37.89 -15.27 -13.22
N PRO A 647 -38.70 -16.28 -12.86
CA PRO A 647 -39.06 -17.36 -13.77
C PRO A 647 -40.39 -17.03 -14.47
N SER A 648 -40.37 -16.88 -15.79
CA SER A 648 -41.60 -16.89 -16.60
C SER A 648 -41.91 -18.31 -17.06
N THR A 649 -43.08 -18.78 -16.64
CA THR A 649 -43.79 -19.99 -17.04
C THR A 649 -44.26 -19.96 -18.50
N GLU A 650 -44.36 -21.16 -19.11
CA GLU A 650 -45.02 -21.59 -20.38
C GLU A 650 -44.00 -22.34 -21.26
N GLY A 651 -44.20 -23.52 -21.82
CA GLY A 651 -45.25 -24.54 -21.83
C GLY A 651 -44.68 -25.77 -22.59
N GLU A 652 -45.36 -26.90 -22.43
CA GLU A 652 -45.20 -28.23 -23.08
C GLU A 652 -44.90 -28.15 -24.60
N ASP A 653 -44.32 -29.12 -25.32
CA ASP A 653 -44.27 -30.57 -25.19
C ASP A 653 -43.29 -31.17 -26.24
N GLU A 654 -43.17 -32.50 -26.25
CA GLU A 654 -42.65 -33.39 -27.32
C GLU A 654 -41.22 -33.98 -27.20
N ARG A 655 -41.26 -35.28 -26.89
CA ARG A 655 -40.20 -36.28 -27.02
C ARG A 655 -40.01 -36.69 -28.49
N SER A 656 -38.77 -36.95 -28.92
CA SER A 656 -38.41 -38.26 -29.51
C SER A 656 -36.91 -38.41 -29.82
N HIS A 657 -36.41 -39.59 -29.41
CA HIS A 657 -35.29 -40.41 -29.93
C HIS A 657 -34.15 -39.78 -30.75
N ARG A 658 -32.89 -40.02 -30.29
CA ARG A 658 -31.92 -40.87 -31.01
C ARG A 658 -30.65 -41.21 -30.22
N GLU A 659 -30.43 -42.53 -30.18
CA GLU A 659 -29.19 -43.34 -30.19
C GLU A 659 -27.89 -42.90 -29.50
N LYS A 660 -27.37 -43.84 -28.70
CA LYS A 660 -26.03 -43.91 -28.15
C LYS A 660 -25.02 -44.26 -29.25
N GLU A 661 -23.99 -43.43 -29.42
CA GLU A 661 -22.71 -43.86 -29.99
C GLU A 661 -21.60 -43.67 -28.96
N ASP A 662 -20.96 -44.80 -28.61
CA ASP A 662 -19.69 -44.84 -27.91
C ASP A 662 -18.59 -44.23 -28.80
N ARG A 663 -17.86 -43.23 -28.30
CA ARG A 663 -16.56 -42.83 -28.86
C ARG A 663 -15.50 -42.78 -27.77
N ARG A 664 -14.59 -43.75 -27.82
CA ARG A 664 -13.29 -43.75 -27.15
C ARG A 664 -12.49 -42.55 -27.68
N ALA A 665 -12.31 -41.52 -26.86
CA ALA A 665 -11.38 -40.43 -27.15
C ALA A 665 -9.93 -40.92 -26.99
N SER A 666 -9.06 -40.55 -27.93
CA SER A 666 -7.65 -40.94 -27.90
C SER A 666 -6.87 -40.04 -26.93
N VAL A 667 -5.91 -40.64 -26.21
CA VAL A 667 -5.03 -39.98 -25.23
C VAL A 667 -4.29 -38.75 -25.79
N VAL A 668 -4.10 -38.69 -27.11
CA VAL A 668 -3.44 -37.58 -27.82
C VAL A 668 -4.30 -36.32 -27.90
N GLU A 669 -5.63 -36.47 -27.88
CA GLU A 669 -6.58 -35.35 -27.91
C GLU A 669 -6.74 -34.71 -26.53
N GLU A 670 -6.67 -35.51 -25.47
CA GLU A 670 -6.63 -35.06 -24.07
C GLU A 670 -5.34 -34.27 -23.79
N LEU A 671 -4.19 -34.69 -24.34
CA LEU A 671 -2.90 -33.99 -24.23
C LEU A 671 -2.89 -32.62 -24.95
N LYS A 672 -3.59 -32.49 -26.07
CA LYS A 672 -3.76 -31.19 -26.75
C LYS A 672 -4.69 -30.25 -25.97
N ARG A 673 -5.72 -30.80 -25.30
CA ARG A 673 -6.62 -30.03 -24.43
C ARG A 673 -5.95 -29.57 -23.13
N GLN A 674 -5.00 -30.34 -22.60
CA GLN A 674 -4.19 -29.94 -21.45
C GLN A 674 -3.13 -28.89 -21.82
N GLY A 675 -2.66 -28.87 -23.06
CA GLY A 675 -1.71 -27.85 -23.55
C GLY A 675 -2.29 -26.42 -23.61
N SER A 676 -3.61 -26.26 -23.75
CA SER A 676 -4.27 -24.94 -23.82
C SER A 676 -4.67 -24.35 -22.46
N ILE A 677 -4.36 -25.03 -21.35
CA ILE A 677 -4.67 -24.59 -19.96
C ILE A 677 -3.42 -24.01 -19.27
N PHE A 678 -2.28 -23.91 -19.96
CA PHE A 678 -1.00 -23.46 -19.40
C PHE A 678 -0.63 -21.99 -19.69
N HIS A 679 -1.55 -21.16 -20.18
CA HIS A 679 -1.28 -19.76 -20.56
C HIS A 679 -2.29 -18.76 -19.98
N ASP A 680 -2.68 -18.93 -18.72
CA ASP A 680 -3.42 -17.89 -18.01
C ASP A 680 -2.98 -17.79 -16.55
N ASP A 681 -1.73 -17.35 -16.37
CA ASP A 681 -1.20 -16.81 -15.11
C ASP A 681 -0.03 -15.87 -15.45
N SER A 682 -0.36 -14.71 -16.02
CA SER A 682 0.60 -13.60 -16.15
C SER A 682 0.65 -12.81 -14.83
N GLU A 683 1.35 -13.36 -13.83
CA GLU A 683 1.92 -12.55 -12.76
C GLU A 683 3.04 -11.68 -13.37
N ILE A 684 2.71 -10.43 -13.68
CA ILE A 684 3.67 -9.41 -14.10
C ILE A 684 4.61 -9.14 -12.91
N ASP A 685 5.77 -9.79 -12.92
CA ASP A 685 6.91 -9.46 -12.08
C ASP A 685 7.44 -8.08 -12.51
N GLY A 686 7.27 -7.09 -11.63
CA GLY A 686 7.79 -5.75 -11.81
C GLY A 686 9.30 -5.69 -11.52
N GLU A 687 10.12 -6.16 -12.47
CA GLU A 687 11.47 -5.67 -12.66
C GLU A 687 11.55 -4.95 -14.01
N ASP A 688 11.48 -3.62 -14.00
CA ASP A 688 11.73 -2.76 -15.15
C ASP A 688 13.15 -3.01 -15.71
N THR A 689 13.22 -3.78 -16.78
CA THR A 689 14.24 -3.67 -17.84
C THR A 689 13.53 -3.50 -19.17
N GLY A 690 13.23 -2.26 -19.54
CA GLY A 690 12.79 -1.93 -20.88
C GLY A 690 13.93 -2.13 -21.89
N MET A 691 13.78 -3.12 -22.77
CA MET A 691 14.33 -3.09 -24.11
C MET A 691 13.15 -3.32 -25.06
N SER A 692 12.74 -2.26 -25.76
CA SER A 692 11.83 -2.34 -26.89
C SER A 692 12.63 -2.82 -28.10
N GLU A 693 12.39 -4.06 -28.52
CA GLU A 693 12.73 -4.52 -29.86
C GLU A 693 11.62 -4.05 -30.80
N ASP A 694 11.91 -3.03 -31.61
CA ASP A 694 11.18 -2.67 -32.83
C ASP A 694 12.21 -2.13 -33.82
N GLU A 695 12.95 -3.04 -34.44
CA GLU A 695 13.62 -2.78 -35.72
C GLU A 695 13.15 -3.84 -36.73
N THR A 696 13.00 -3.38 -37.97
CA THR A 696 12.71 -4.13 -39.20
C THR A 696 11.23 -4.33 -39.57
N ALA A 697 10.63 -3.33 -40.25
CA ALA A 697 9.73 -3.57 -41.38
C ALA A 697 9.39 -2.29 -42.20
N VAL A 698 10.38 -1.52 -42.68
CA VAL A 698 10.18 -0.63 -43.85
C VAL A 698 11.52 -0.44 -44.57
N ALA A 699 11.79 -1.24 -45.61
CA ALA A 699 12.65 -0.90 -46.75
C ALA A 699 12.84 -2.13 -47.66
N LEU A 700 11.87 -2.39 -48.55
CA LEU A 700 12.10 -3.22 -49.73
C LEU A 700 11.36 -2.58 -50.91
N GLU A 701 11.99 -1.56 -51.47
CA GLU A 701 11.76 -1.14 -52.85
C GLU A 701 13.02 -0.40 -53.32
N ASN A 702 13.90 -1.10 -54.03
CA ASN A 702 14.60 -0.58 -55.21
C ASN A 702 15.46 -1.67 -55.82
N GLY A 703 15.37 -1.79 -57.15
CA GLY A 703 15.79 -2.93 -57.93
C GLY A 703 17.30 -3.10 -58.07
N HIS A 704 17.67 -4.32 -58.42
CA HIS A 704 18.87 -4.57 -59.23
C HIS A 704 18.53 -5.52 -60.37
N ASP A 705 18.59 -4.93 -61.55
CA ASP A 705 18.80 -5.56 -62.84
C ASP A 705 20.19 -6.23 -62.90
N LYS A 706 20.25 -7.35 -63.64
CA LYS A 706 21.35 -7.84 -64.50
C LYS A 706 22.61 -8.39 -63.83
N GLU A 707 22.88 -9.69 -64.01
CA GLU A 707 23.72 -10.29 -65.07
C GLU A 707 25.19 -9.88 -64.97
N GLU A 708 26.01 -10.68 -64.29
CA GLU A 708 27.08 -11.56 -64.81
C GLU A 708 27.90 -12.18 -63.66
#